data_AF-A0AAD8YQX9-F1
#
_entry.id   AF-A0AAD8YQX9-F1
#
_cell.length_a   1.000
_cell.length_b   1.000
_cell.length_c   1.000
_cell.angle_alpha   90.00
_cell.angle_beta   90.00
_cell.angle_gamma   90.00
#
_symmetry.space_group_name_H-M   'P 1'
#
loop_
_entity.id
_entity.type
_entity.pdbx_description
1 polymer ?
#
loop_
_entity_poly.entity_id
_entity_poly.type
_entity_poly.pdbx_seq_one_letter_code
_entity_poly.pdbx_strand_id
1 'polypeptide(L)'
;MVHLQAWSFKDSPLPGMFTDMDYELEEDKLGIPTVPGTVTLKKDAQNLIGISIGGGAQYCPCLYIVQVFDNTPAALDGTLAAGDEITGVNGKPVKGKTKVEVAKMIQTVQGEAVIHYNKLQADPKQGKSLDIVLKKVKHRLVENLSSGTADALGLSRAILCNDGLVKKLEELEKTAELYKGLMEHSKRLLRAFFELSQTHRAFGDVFSVIGVREPQAAASEAFVKFAEAHRNIEKYGIQLLKTIKPMLHDLNTYLHKAIPDTRLTIRKYLDVKFEYLSYCLKVKEMDDEEYSCIALGEPLYRVSTGNYEYRLILRCRQEARARFAKMRKDVLEKIELLDQKHVQDIVFQLQRFVSGMSLYYDECYAVLKEADVFPIEVDLSRTTISYSGQSQSYEDEEEEEEEGVGDSREGGVSTGQAENGAEKLIDDEIGKIIVFFSEVQKVTVYWDATHKAVLLKEGVLEKEGDAYGYYNDSLLTTGWGVLEIRAGYGKTPETDDITYFLAGYLEGYLTAQQMYDYFTNMYPQVITDPKTLVAVKNFMIKQDAWAREQVKLNKSSDPLWRHVGFLLAQMDGLQAGMSDWAKRMGQKPLTQFAVQFLNAIGDLLDLIPALVPGARVNLMKEPPMGHCSALIKMLPGYENLLFAHSSWYTYAATLRIFKHWDFKVTEAHTATGKLSFSSYPGSLVSMDDFYLLGSGLMMTQTTNNIFNSSLFDHITPASLFAWQRVRVAHALAHTGPEWGQVFSKFNSGTYNNQYMVLDMSKVFLGSSIDDGALTIVEQIPGLVEYSDQTQALRRGYWPSYNVPFHRKIYLLSGYGQLWKKYGNNFSYDLCPRAKIFRRDQASVTDLASLKHIMRYNDYKHDPYSEGNACESICCRNDLVQKHASPGGCYDTKVTDFSMAHKFVSEALNGPTTEDGLPPFSWDQFNSTLHQGLPRIYNYTFIPMQPLMFTPSIPVTPENSRVTSDY
;
A
#
# COMPACT_ATOMS: atom_id res chain seq x y z
N MET A 1 15.72 -36.39 -21.95
CA MET A 1 16.49 -36.97 -23.07
C MET A 1 15.95 -36.39 -24.36
N VAL A 2 16.70 -35.51 -25.01
CA VAL A 2 16.51 -35.14 -26.43
C VAL A 2 17.91 -35.19 -27.03
N HIS A 3 18.07 -36.10 -27.99
CA HIS A 3 19.30 -36.32 -28.75
C HIS A 3 19.61 -35.09 -29.61
N LEU A 4 20.79 -34.49 -29.44
CA LEU A 4 21.40 -33.63 -30.46
C LEU A 4 22.44 -34.47 -31.20
N GLN A 5 22.11 -34.79 -32.46
CA GLN A 5 23.01 -35.46 -33.41
C GLN A 5 24.19 -34.55 -33.74
N ALA A 6 25.40 -35.01 -33.43
CA ALA A 6 26.62 -34.41 -33.92
C ALA A 6 26.76 -34.69 -35.43
N TRP A 7 26.84 -33.63 -36.23
CA TRP A 7 27.22 -33.72 -37.64
C TRP A 7 28.72 -34.04 -37.72
N SER A 8 29.05 -35.19 -38.31
CA SER A 8 30.41 -35.56 -38.68
C SER A 8 30.71 -34.96 -40.06
N PHE A 9 31.70 -34.09 -40.15
CA PHE A 9 32.35 -33.78 -41.42
C PHE A 9 33.84 -34.10 -41.30
N LYS A 10 34.32 -34.85 -42.31
CA LYS A 10 35.71 -35.26 -42.51
C LYS A 10 36.47 -34.10 -43.13
N ASP A 11 37.49 -33.60 -42.46
CA ASP A 11 38.49 -32.73 -43.09
C ASP A 11 39.79 -33.49 -43.36
N SER A 12 40.24 -33.40 -44.61
CA SER A 12 41.54 -33.83 -45.09
C SER A 12 42.45 -32.59 -45.12
N PRO A 13 43.72 -32.64 -44.66
CA PRO A 13 44.55 -31.44 -44.63
C PRO A 13 45.23 -31.18 -45.98
N LEU A 14 45.20 -29.93 -46.45
CA LEU A 14 46.14 -29.41 -47.45
C LEU A 14 47.38 -28.84 -46.72
N PRO A 15 48.60 -29.02 -47.25
CA PRO A 15 49.84 -28.61 -46.60
C PRO A 15 50.29 -27.21 -47.04
N GLY A 16 50.85 -26.42 -46.13
CA GLY A 16 51.65 -25.27 -46.53
C GLY A 16 51.87 -24.19 -45.47
N MET A 17 53.12 -24.14 -44.99
CA MET A 17 53.85 -22.96 -44.52
C MET A 17 53.34 -22.27 -43.25
N PHE A 18 53.90 -22.66 -42.10
CA PHE A 18 54.52 -21.79 -41.08
C PHE A 18 55.24 -22.72 -40.09
N THR A 19 56.44 -23.16 -40.45
CA THR A 19 57.41 -23.77 -39.53
C THR A 19 58.33 -22.67 -39.02
N ASP A 20 58.65 -22.75 -37.73
CA ASP A 20 59.67 -21.98 -37.01
C ASP A 20 59.33 -20.53 -36.64
N MET A 21 58.53 -20.35 -35.57
CA MET A 21 58.80 -19.36 -34.52
C MET A 21 58.40 -19.94 -33.16
N ASP A 22 59.40 -20.23 -32.32
CA ASP A 22 59.24 -20.54 -30.90
C ASP A 22 58.67 -19.30 -30.19
N TYR A 23 57.36 -19.13 -30.19
CA TYR A 23 56.68 -18.25 -29.24
C TYR A 23 56.56 -19.02 -27.92
N GLU A 24 57.44 -18.73 -26.97
CA GLU A 24 57.14 -18.98 -25.56
C GLU A 24 55.91 -18.12 -25.18
N LEU A 25 54.72 -18.69 -25.32
CA LEU A 25 53.48 -18.08 -24.85
C LEU A 25 53.54 -17.99 -23.32
N GLU A 26 53.87 -16.81 -22.79
CA GLU A 26 53.77 -16.52 -21.36
C GLU A 26 52.30 -16.62 -20.92
N GLU A 27 52.05 -17.46 -19.90
CA GLU A 27 50.72 -17.70 -19.35
C GLU A 27 50.30 -16.50 -18.48
N ASP A 28 49.27 -15.76 -18.90
CA ASP A 28 48.67 -14.70 -18.08
C ASP A 28 47.68 -15.31 -17.08
N LYS A 29 48.11 -15.41 -15.82
CA LYS A 29 47.32 -15.98 -14.73
C LYS A 29 46.30 -15.01 -14.13
N LEU A 30 46.22 -13.76 -14.62
CA LEU A 30 45.32 -12.70 -14.14
C LEU A 30 45.26 -12.55 -12.61
N GLY A 31 46.37 -12.85 -11.92
CA GLY A 31 46.47 -12.76 -10.46
C GLY A 31 45.82 -13.89 -9.65
N ILE A 32 45.45 -15.02 -10.27
CA ILE A 32 44.71 -16.09 -9.58
C ILE A 32 45.62 -17.27 -9.20
N PRO A 33 45.68 -17.65 -7.91
CA PRO A 33 46.56 -18.73 -7.44
C PRO A 33 46.09 -20.11 -7.92
N THR A 34 47.02 -20.88 -8.48
CA THR A 34 46.82 -22.30 -8.86
C THR A 34 47.34 -23.23 -7.77
N VAL A 35 46.52 -24.18 -7.32
CA VAL A 35 46.96 -25.19 -6.33
C VAL A 35 47.26 -26.52 -7.03
N PRO A 36 48.52 -26.99 -7.07
CA PRO A 36 48.85 -28.27 -7.68
C PRO A 36 48.30 -29.43 -6.83
N GLY A 37 47.84 -30.48 -7.50
CA GLY A 37 47.30 -31.68 -6.88
C GLY A 37 47.47 -32.92 -7.77
N THR A 38 47.22 -34.09 -7.20
CA THR A 38 47.25 -35.37 -7.92
C THR A 38 46.09 -36.24 -7.43
N VAL A 39 45.37 -36.86 -8.35
CA VAL A 39 44.25 -37.78 -8.04
C VAL A 39 44.40 -39.07 -8.82
N THR A 40 44.10 -40.20 -8.18
CA THR A 40 44.07 -41.53 -8.81
C THR A 40 42.61 -41.95 -8.97
N LEU A 41 42.16 -42.08 -10.22
CA LEU A 41 40.78 -42.45 -10.54
C LEU A 41 40.74 -43.86 -11.11
N LYS A 42 39.92 -44.71 -10.50
CA LYS A 42 39.60 -46.04 -11.03
C LYS A 42 38.60 -45.90 -12.18
N LYS A 43 38.93 -46.43 -13.35
CA LYS A 43 38.10 -46.30 -14.54
C LYS A 43 36.82 -47.12 -14.45
N ASP A 44 35.80 -46.67 -15.19
CA ASP A 44 34.53 -47.40 -15.32
C ASP A 44 34.65 -48.63 -16.25
N ALA A 45 33.53 -49.36 -16.41
CA ALA A 45 33.46 -50.54 -17.25
C ALA A 45 33.74 -50.26 -18.74
N GLN A 46 33.69 -48.99 -19.17
CA GLN A 46 33.99 -48.53 -20.53
C GLN A 46 35.43 -47.98 -20.64
N ASN A 47 36.26 -48.16 -19.61
CA ASN A 47 37.64 -47.67 -19.53
C ASN A 47 37.75 -46.11 -19.60
N LEU A 48 36.72 -45.41 -19.13
CA LEU A 48 36.64 -43.95 -19.07
C LEU A 48 36.71 -43.44 -17.63
N ILE A 49 37.15 -42.19 -17.47
CA ILE A 49 37.16 -41.48 -16.17
C ILE A 49 36.04 -40.43 -16.07
N GLY A 50 35.42 -40.03 -17.19
CA GLY A 50 34.24 -39.15 -17.20
C GLY A 50 34.50 -37.64 -17.23
N ILE A 51 35.54 -37.19 -17.92
CA ILE A 51 35.83 -35.75 -18.13
C ILE A 51 35.89 -35.39 -19.62
N SER A 52 35.55 -34.14 -19.94
CA SER A 52 35.79 -33.52 -21.26
C SER A 52 36.95 -32.53 -21.17
N ILE A 53 37.83 -32.51 -22.17
CA ILE A 53 39.07 -31.73 -22.19
C ILE A 53 39.00 -30.66 -23.28
N GLY A 54 39.35 -29.41 -22.93
CA GLY A 54 39.46 -28.25 -23.81
C GLY A 54 40.86 -27.65 -23.80
N GLY A 55 41.13 -26.74 -24.74
CA GLY A 55 42.45 -26.14 -24.93
C GLY A 55 43.47 -27.07 -25.63
N GLY A 56 44.76 -26.87 -25.31
CA GLY A 56 45.89 -27.55 -25.91
C GLY A 56 46.43 -26.93 -27.21
N ALA A 57 47.56 -27.46 -27.67
CA ALA A 57 48.25 -26.99 -28.89
C ALA A 57 47.35 -27.13 -30.14
N GLN A 58 47.46 -26.26 -31.15
CA GLN A 58 48.44 -25.19 -31.36
C GLN A 58 48.05 -23.80 -30.81
N TYR A 59 46.84 -23.63 -30.29
CA TYR A 59 46.27 -22.30 -29.99
C TYR A 59 46.24 -21.93 -28.51
N CYS A 60 46.25 -22.91 -27.60
CA CYS A 60 46.16 -22.66 -26.16
C CYS A 60 47.29 -23.38 -25.40
N PRO A 61 48.06 -22.67 -24.53
CA PRO A 61 49.18 -23.27 -23.79
C PRO A 61 48.72 -24.24 -22.69
N CYS A 62 47.46 -24.15 -22.26
CA CYS A 62 46.88 -24.93 -21.17
C CYS A 62 45.87 -25.97 -21.68
N LEU A 63 45.82 -27.12 -21.01
CA LEU A 63 44.76 -28.12 -21.16
C LEU A 63 43.88 -28.09 -19.92
N TYR A 64 42.56 -27.97 -20.07
CA TYR A 64 41.66 -27.82 -18.94
C TYR A 64 40.38 -28.64 -19.09
N ILE A 65 39.71 -28.89 -17.96
CA ILE A 65 38.47 -29.67 -17.92
C ILE A 65 37.29 -28.78 -18.32
N VAL A 66 36.58 -29.14 -19.38
CA VAL A 66 35.37 -28.43 -19.85
C VAL A 66 34.14 -28.87 -19.06
N GLN A 67 34.06 -30.16 -18.76
CA GLN A 67 32.91 -30.74 -18.04
C GLN A 67 33.33 -32.03 -17.35
N VAL A 68 32.78 -32.26 -16.17
CA VAL A 68 32.75 -33.56 -15.50
C VAL A 68 31.34 -34.14 -15.68
N PHE A 69 31.24 -35.41 -16.10
CA PHE A 69 29.96 -36.05 -16.36
C PHE A 69 29.40 -36.74 -15.11
N ASP A 70 28.11 -36.57 -14.85
CA ASP A 70 27.43 -37.17 -13.69
C ASP A 70 27.55 -38.70 -13.72
N ASN A 71 27.59 -39.35 -12.55
CA ASN A 71 27.71 -40.81 -12.38
C ASN A 71 28.99 -41.45 -12.96
N THR A 72 30.06 -40.68 -13.16
CA THR A 72 31.36 -41.18 -13.60
C THR A 72 32.38 -41.22 -12.46
N PRO A 73 33.51 -41.96 -12.60
CA PRO A 73 34.54 -42.00 -11.56
C PRO A 73 35.03 -40.63 -11.11
N ALA A 74 35.24 -39.67 -12.03
CA ALA A 74 35.64 -38.31 -11.69
C ALA A 74 34.56 -37.53 -10.90
N ALA A 75 33.28 -37.73 -11.20
CA ALA A 75 32.18 -37.09 -10.47
C ALA A 75 31.99 -37.66 -9.05
N LEU A 76 32.16 -38.97 -8.89
CA LEU A 76 32.02 -39.65 -7.60
C LEU A 76 33.16 -39.31 -6.64
N ASP A 77 34.38 -39.20 -7.17
CA ASP A 77 35.55 -38.79 -6.40
C ASP A 77 35.49 -37.31 -5.98
N GLY A 78 34.96 -36.43 -6.86
CA GLY A 78 34.71 -35.02 -6.56
C GLY A 78 35.97 -34.13 -6.53
N THR A 79 37.17 -34.69 -6.71
CA THR A 79 38.42 -33.92 -6.68
C THR A 79 38.61 -33.04 -7.93
N LEU A 80 38.20 -33.53 -9.10
CA LEU A 80 38.30 -32.79 -10.37
C LEU A 80 37.02 -32.01 -10.66
N ALA A 81 37.14 -30.81 -11.22
CA ALA A 81 35.97 -30.05 -11.64
C ALA A 81 36.27 -29.06 -12.79
N ALA A 82 35.24 -28.54 -13.45
CA ALA A 82 35.36 -27.75 -14.68
C ALA A 82 36.18 -26.47 -14.45
N GLY A 83 37.12 -26.20 -15.36
CA GLY A 83 38.10 -25.12 -15.29
C GLY A 83 39.46 -25.51 -14.68
N ASP A 84 39.57 -26.69 -14.04
CA ASP A 84 40.87 -27.21 -13.57
C ASP A 84 41.80 -27.50 -14.75
N GLU A 85 43.09 -27.18 -14.61
CA GLU A 85 44.11 -27.47 -15.61
C GLU A 85 44.70 -28.86 -15.39
N ILE A 86 44.96 -29.58 -16.49
CA ILE A 86 45.61 -30.89 -16.51
C ILE A 86 47.09 -30.67 -16.84
N THR A 87 47.98 -31.03 -15.91
CA THR A 87 49.43 -30.83 -16.05
C THR A 87 50.17 -32.12 -16.39
N GLY A 88 49.60 -33.28 -16.07
CA GLY A 88 50.19 -34.58 -16.40
C GLY A 88 49.24 -35.77 -16.28
N VAL A 89 49.59 -36.87 -16.95
CA VAL A 89 48.87 -38.17 -16.89
C VAL A 89 49.89 -39.27 -16.60
N ASN A 90 49.70 -40.02 -15.51
CA ASN A 90 50.62 -41.07 -15.03
C ASN A 90 52.10 -40.61 -15.00
N GLY A 91 52.37 -39.44 -14.41
CA GLY A 91 53.72 -38.88 -14.31
C GLY A 91 54.30 -38.32 -15.61
N LYS A 92 53.59 -38.37 -16.75
CA LYS A 92 54.04 -37.78 -18.02
C LYS A 92 53.44 -36.38 -18.20
N PRO A 93 54.26 -35.34 -18.49
CA PRO A 93 53.76 -33.99 -18.74
C PRO A 93 52.91 -33.92 -20.01
N VAL A 94 51.90 -33.04 -20.00
CA VAL A 94 50.98 -32.82 -21.13
C VAL A 94 51.07 -31.43 -21.76
N LYS A 95 51.91 -30.54 -21.24
CA LYS A 95 52.17 -29.22 -21.83
C LYS A 95 52.65 -29.38 -23.29
N GLY A 96 52.10 -28.58 -24.20
CA GLY A 96 52.43 -28.64 -25.64
C GLY A 96 51.71 -29.75 -26.43
N LYS A 97 50.87 -30.58 -25.80
CA LYS A 97 50.06 -31.60 -26.50
C LYS A 97 48.69 -31.07 -26.89
N THR A 98 48.10 -31.70 -27.89
CA THR A 98 46.71 -31.47 -28.30
C THR A 98 45.72 -32.18 -27.36
N LYS A 99 44.49 -31.68 -27.27
CA LYS A 99 43.41 -32.33 -26.49
C LYS A 99 43.17 -33.81 -26.87
N VAL A 100 43.37 -34.15 -28.15
CA VAL A 100 43.19 -35.52 -28.67
C VAL A 100 44.31 -36.45 -28.17
N GLU A 101 45.55 -35.98 -28.11
CA GLU A 101 46.67 -36.76 -27.59
C GLU A 101 46.54 -37.05 -26.11
N VAL A 102 46.11 -36.07 -25.31
CA VAL A 102 45.87 -36.25 -23.88
C VAL A 102 44.72 -37.20 -23.61
N ALA A 103 43.63 -37.10 -24.38
CA ALA A 103 42.52 -38.06 -24.30
C ALA A 103 43.00 -39.49 -24.61
N LYS A 104 43.82 -39.69 -25.64
CA LYS A 104 44.43 -40.99 -25.97
C LYS A 104 45.37 -41.49 -24.88
N MET A 105 46.16 -40.61 -24.27
CA MET A 105 47.04 -40.95 -23.14
C MET A 105 46.23 -41.49 -21.96
N ILE A 106 45.12 -40.85 -21.62
CA ILE A 106 44.22 -41.32 -20.54
C ILE A 106 43.59 -42.67 -20.94
N GLN A 107 43.10 -42.81 -22.18
CA GLN A 107 42.45 -44.04 -22.65
C GLN A 107 43.39 -45.27 -22.69
N THR A 108 44.67 -45.07 -23.01
CA THR A 108 45.67 -46.15 -23.14
C THR A 108 46.02 -46.79 -21.79
N VAL A 109 45.84 -46.06 -20.68
CA VAL A 109 46.06 -46.58 -19.33
C VAL A 109 44.96 -47.59 -18.97
N GLN A 110 45.32 -48.79 -18.51
CA GLN A 110 44.37 -49.81 -18.08
C GLN A 110 44.21 -49.79 -16.55
N GLY A 111 42.97 -49.88 -16.05
CA GLY A 111 42.67 -49.91 -14.62
C GLY A 111 42.57 -48.53 -13.97
N GLU A 112 43.69 -47.99 -13.47
CA GLU A 112 43.73 -46.73 -12.71
C GLU A 112 44.53 -45.65 -13.44
N ALA A 113 43.95 -44.45 -13.55
CA ALA A 113 44.60 -43.29 -14.15
C ALA A 113 44.93 -42.24 -13.08
N VAL A 114 46.20 -41.84 -13.04
CA VAL A 114 46.72 -40.77 -12.17
C VAL A 114 46.73 -39.47 -12.96
N ILE A 115 45.97 -38.49 -12.50
CA ILE A 115 45.87 -37.16 -13.12
C ILE A 115 46.57 -36.15 -12.22
N HIS A 116 47.57 -35.48 -12.77
CA HIS A 116 48.17 -34.30 -12.16
C HIS A 116 47.42 -33.06 -12.65
N TYR A 117 46.97 -32.22 -11.74
CA TYR A 117 46.13 -31.07 -12.06
C TYR A 117 46.54 -29.83 -11.26
N ASN A 118 46.19 -28.67 -11.80
CA ASN A 118 46.21 -27.38 -11.11
C ASN A 118 44.77 -26.95 -10.85
N LYS A 119 44.39 -26.86 -9.57
CA LYS A 119 43.06 -26.46 -9.14
C LYS A 119 42.86 -24.97 -9.40
N LEU A 120 41.76 -24.64 -10.08
CA LEU A 120 41.35 -23.26 -10.30
C LEU A 120 40.72 -22.66 -9.04
N GLN A 121 41.41 -21.74 -8.36
CA GLN A 121 40.82 -20.96 -7.25
C GLN A 121 40.08 -19.74 -7.77
N ALA A 122 38.92 -19.97 -8.37
CA ALA A 122 38.03 -18.91 -8.84
C ALA A 122 37.13 -18.41 -7.70
N ASP A 123 37.02 -17.08 -7.51
CA ASP A 123 35.93 -16.48 -6.71
C ASP A 123 34.65 -16.44 -7.56
N PRO A 124 33.56 -17.12 -7.18
CA PRO A 124 32.28 -17.10 -7.90
C PRO A 124 31.71 -15.69 -8.12
N LYS A 125 32.12 -14.68 -7.33
CA LYS A 125 31.74 -13.27 -7.55
C LYS A 125 32.29 -12.71 -8.85
N GLN A 126 33.48 -13.13 -9.28
CA GLN A 126 34.11 -12.65 -10.52
C GLN A 126 33.39 -13.14 -11.77
N GLY A 127 32.67 -14.27 -11.70
CA GLY A 127 31.86 -14.79 -12.80
C GLY A 127 30.49 -14.10 -12.98
N LYS A 128 30.06 -13.26 -12.02
CA LYS A 128 28.77 -12.53 -12.07
C LYS A 128 28.92 -11.20 -12.81
N SER A 129 29.25 -11.26 -14.10
CA SER A 129 29.39 -10.06 -14.93
C SER A 129 28.03 -9.44 -15.28
N LEU A 130 28.04 -8.15 -15.65
CA LEU A 130 26.86 -7.44 -16.16
C LEU A 130 26.22 -8.19 -17.35
N ASP A 131 27.05 -8.82 -18.19
CA ASP A 131 26.61 -9.63 -19.32
C ASP A 131 25.76 -10.85 -18.89
N ILE A 132 26.18 -11.57 -17.83
CA ILE A 132 25.40 -12.69 -17.27
C ILE A 132 24.06 -12.19 -16.68
N VAL A 133 24.06 -11.01 -16.06
CA VAL A 133 22.84 -10.36 -15.53
C VAL A 133 21.88 -9.98 -16.66
N LEU A 134 22.38 -9.35 -17.73
CA LEU A 134 21.58 -8.99 -18.91
C LEU A 134 21.00 -10.23 -19.60
N LYS A 135 21.79 -11.30 -19.75
CA LYS A 135 21.32 -12.59 -20.25
C LYS A 135 20.23 -13.20 -19.37
N LYS A 136 20.35 -13.06 -18.05
CA LYS A 136 19.33 -13.53 -17.09
C LYS A 136 18.02 -12.76 -17.25
N VAL A 137 18.09 -11.44 -17.44
CA VAL A 137 16.94 -10.57 -17.74
C VAL A 137 16.30 -10.96 -19.08
N LYS A 138 17.12 -11.18 -20.13
CA LYS A 138 16.64 -11.67 -21.43
C LYS A 138 15.85 -12.97 -21.28
N HIS A 139 16.38 -13.97 -20.56
CA HIS A 139 15.68 -15.23 -20.33
C HIS A 139 14.35 -15.04 -19.59
N ARG A 140 14.30 -14.13 -18.61
CA ARG A 140 13.08 -13.80 -17.87
C ARG A 140 12.00 -13.15 -18.75
N LEU A 141 12.40 -12.27 -19.68
CA LEU A 141 11.48 -11.62 -20.60
C LEU A 141 10.93 -12.59 -21.66
N VAL A 142 11.80 -13.43 -22.23
CA VAL A 142 11.43 -14.38 -23.28
C VAL A 142 10.49 -15.48 -22.76
N GLU A 143 10.57 -15.85 -21.48
CA GLU A 143 9.69 -16.89 -20.91
C GLU A 143 8.22 -16.44 -20.87
N ASN A 144 7.94 -15.13 -20.80
CA ASN A 144 6.57 -14.59 -20.78
C ASN A 144 6.03 -14.23 -22.19
N LEU A 145 6.77 -14.51 -23.27
CA LEU A 145 6.41 -14.14 -24.65
C LEU A 145 5.92 -15.35 -25.46
N SER A 146 4.91 -15.11 -26.31
CA SER A 146 4.43 -16.11 -27.27
C SER A 146 5.52 -16.45 -28.31
N SER A 147 5.46 -17.65 -28.92
CA SER A 147 6.43 -18.10 -29.94
C SER A 147 6.60 -17.08 -31.05
N GLY A 148 5.47 -16.64 -31.63
CA GLY A 148 5.47 -15.63 -32.69
C GLY A 148 6.05 -14.29 -32.25
N THR A 149 5.81 -13.84 -31.01
CA THR A 149 6.32 -12.56 -30.51
C THR A 149 7.82 -12.61 -30.24
N ALA A 150 8.33 -13.72 -29.68
CA ALA A 150 9.77 -13.87 -29.41
C ALA A 150 10.59 -13.94 -30.71
N ASP A 151 10.07 -14.64 -31.72
CA ASP A 151 10.73 -14.78 -33.02
C ASP A 151 10.70 -13.46 -33.80
N ALA A 152 9.60 -12.70 -33.75
CA ALA A 152 9.50 -11.36 -34.33
C ALA A 152 10.49 -10.36 -33.71
N LEU A 153 10.88 -10.55 -32.44
CA LEU A 153 11.85 -9.73 -31.74
C LEU A 153 13.30 -10.26 -31.84
N GLY A 154 13.53 -11.32 -32.62
CA GLY A 154 14.87 -11.92 -32.77
C GLY A 154 15.41 -12.57 -31.50
N LEU A 155 14.54 -12.90 -30.53
CA LEU A 155 14.95 -13.46 -29.24
C LEU A 155 14.96 -14.99 -29.31
N SER A 156 16.08 -15.57 -29.76
CA SER A 156 16.24 -17.02 -29.93
C SER A 156 15.95 -17.81 -28.64
N ARG A 157 15.01 -18.74 -28.72
CA ARG A 157 14.56 -19.63 -27.62
C ARG A 157 15.36 -20.91 -27.41
N ALA A 158 16.38 -21.18 -28.21
CA ALA A 158 17.00 -22.52 -28.37
C ALA A 158 17.47 -23.23 -27.07
N ILE A 159 17.56 -22.52 -25.94
CA ILE A 159 18.01 -23.02 -24.63
C ILE A 159 16.85 -23.15 -23.61
N LEU A 160 15.68 -22.55 -23.87
CA LEU A 160 14.51 -22.58 -23.01
C LEU A 160 13.70 -23.87 -23.24
N CYS A 161 14.01 -24.91 -22.46
CA CYS A 161 13.23 -26.14 -22.42
C CYS A 161 11.77 -25.86 -21.99
N ASN A 162 10.81 -26.53 -22.63
CA ASN A 162 9.42 -26.71 -22.16
C ASN A 162 9.43 -27.33 -20.75
N ASP A 163 9.48 -26.48 -19.73
CA ASP A 163 9.53 -26.91 -18.34
C ASP A 163 8.09 -27.07 -17.81
N GLY A 164 7.69 -28.30 -17.56
CA GLY A 164 6.35 -28.62 -17.05
C GLY A 164 6.02 -27.95 -15.70
N LEU A 165 7.03 -27.43 -14.98
CA LEU A 165 6.84 -26.70 -13.72
C LEU A 165 6.17 -25.34 -13.89
N VAL A 166 6.30 -24.69 -15.06
CA VAL A 166 5.62 -23.41 -15.35
C VAL A 166 4.12 -23.65 -15.53
N LYS A 167 3.76 -24.72 -16.25
CA LYS A 167 2.36 -25.14 -16.37
C LYS A 167 1.75 -25.48 -15.00
N LYS A 168 2.52 -26.11 -14.11
CA LYS A 168 2.10 -26.37 -12.73
C LYS A 168 1.90 -25.09 -11.90
N LEU A 169 2.65 -24.03 -12.18
CA LEU A 169 2.44 -22.72 -11.54
C LEU A 169 1.10 -22.10 -11.97
N GLU A 170 0.77 -22.17 -13.26
CA GLU A 170 -0.53 -21.71 -13.77
C GLU A 170 -1.70 -22.52 -13.20
N GLU A 171 -1.54 -23.85 -13.07
CA GLU A 171 -2.52 -24.72 -12.42
C GLU A 171 -2.71 -24.37 -10.93
N LEU A 172 -1.61 -24.02 -10.24
CA LEU A 172 -1.64 -23.51 -8.87
C LEU A 172 -2.37 -22.18 -8.73
N GLU A 173 -2.20 -21.26 -9.68
CA GLU A 173 -2.92 -19.97 -9.71
C GLU A 173 -4.42 -20.17 -9.93
N LYS A 174 -4.81 -21.05 -10.85
CA LYS A 174 -6.22 -21.41 -11.05
C LYS A 174 -6.83 -22.03 -9.80
N THR A 175 -6.07 -22.89 -9.13
CA THR A 175 -6.51 -23.52 -7.88
C THR A 175 -6.66 -22.48 -6.76
N ALA A 176 -5.75 -21.50 -6.68
CA ALA A 176 -5.86 -20.41 -5.72
C ALA A 176 -7.13 -19.56 -5.93
N GLU A 177 -7.46 -19.22 -7.18
CA GLU A 177 -8.69 -18.49 -7.53
C GLU A 177 -9.95 -19.28 -7.16
N LEU A 178 -9.97 -20.60 -7.40
CA LEU A 178 -11.07 -21.46 -6.98
C LEU A 178 -11.27 -21.42 -5.46
N TYR A 179 -10.19 -21.54 -4.68
CA TYR A 179 -10.23 -21.48 -3.22
C TYR A 179 -10.67 -20.12 -2.68
N LYS A 180 -10.23 -19.05 -3.34
CA LYS A 180 -10.66 -17.69 -3.03
C LYS A 180 -12.17 -17.54 -3.22
N GLY A 181 -12.69 -18.01 -4.36
CA GLY A 181 -14.13 -18.04 -4.62
C GLY A 181 -14.90 -18.89 -3.59
N LEU A 182 -14.40 -20.09 -3.26
CA LEU A 182 -14.99 -20.96 -2.24
C LEU A 182 -15.04 -20.28 -0.86
N MET A 183 -13.95 -19.61 -0.47
CA MET A 183 -13.88 -18.85 0.78
C MET A 183 -14.89 -17.69 0.79
N GLU A 184 -14.98 -16.91 -0.29
CA GLU A 184 -15.93 -15.80 -0.41
C GLU A 184 -17.39 -16.27 -0.37
N HIS A 185 -17.71 -17.39 -1.04
CA HIS A 185 -19.04 -17.99 -0.97
C HIS A 185 -19.35 -18.53 0.43
N SER A 186 -18.40 -19.22 1.07
CA SER A 186 -18.56 -19.73 2.44
C SER A 186 -18.79 -18.60 3.45
N LYS A 187 -18.08 -17.47 3.30
CA LYS A 187 -18.29 -16.27 4.11
C LYS A 187 -19.67 -15.67 3.92
N ARG A 188 -20.13 -15.51 2.67
CA ARG A 188 -21.49 -15.01 2.36
C ARG A 188 -22.57 -15.91 2.95
N LEU A 189 -22.39 -17.22 2.86
CA LEU A 189 -23.33 -18.19 3.41
C LEU A 189 -23.40 -18.08 4.94
N LEU A 190 -22.27 -18.05 5.64
CA LEU A 190 -22.24 -17.90 7.10
C LEU A 190 -22.88 -16.59 7.56
N ARG A 191 -22.68 -15.51 6.81
CA ARG A 191 -23.36 -14.22 7.07
C ARG A 191 -24.87 -14.34 6.93
N ALA A 192 -25.37 -14.95 5.86
CA ALA A 192 -26.80 -15.17 5.67
C ALA A 192 -27.41 -16.01 6.80
N PHE A 193 -26.70 -17.04 7.28
CA PHE A 193 -27.14 -17.85 8.42
C PHE A 193 -27.14 -17.08 9.75
N PHE A 194 -26.19 -16.18 9.96
CA PHE A 194 -26.18 -15.30 11.13
C PHE A 194 -27.36 -14.32 11.11
N GLU A 195 -27.60 -13.66 9.98
CA GLU A 195 -28.74 -12.74 9.80
C GLU A 195 -30.08 -13.47 9.95
N LEU A 196 -30.18 -14.70 9.43
CA LEU A 196 -31.35 -15.56 9.65
C LEU A 196 -31.55 -15.88 11.14
N SER A 197 -30.47 -16.18 11.87
CA SER A 197 -30.53 -16.45 13.31
C SER A 197 -31.00 -15.23 14.11
N GLN A 198 -30.50 -14.03 13.79
CA GLN A 198 -30.98 -12.78 14.40
C GLN A 198 -32.46 -12.52 14.10
N THR A 199 -32.89 -12.85 12.89
CA THR A 199 -34.31 -12.74 12.50
C THR A 199 -35.18 -13.68 13.33
N HIS A 200 -34.73 -14.92 13.57
CA HIS A 200 -35.42 -15.84 14.47
C HIS A 200 -35.51 -15.31 15.91
N ARG A 201 -34.45 -14.70 16.45
CA ARG A 201 -34.51 -14.02 17.76
C ARG A 201 -35.56 -12.92 17.80
N ALA A 202 -35.59 -12.06 16.79
CA ALA A 202 -36.56 -10.97 16.69
C ALA A 202 -38.00 -11.50 16.63
N PHE A 203 -38.26 -12.56 15.86
CA PHE A 203 -39.56 -13.25 15.87
C PHE A 203 -39.90 -13.77 17.27
N GLY A 204 -38.93 -14.39 17.95
CA GLY A 204 -39.10 -14.88 19.32
C GLY A 204 -39.55 -13.77 20.29
N ASP A 205 -38.88 -12.62 20.24
CA ASP A 205 -39.19 -11.49 21.12
C ASP A 205 -40.55 -10.86 20.79
N VAL A 206 -40.89 -10.71 19.50
CA VAL A 206 -42.19 -10.19 19.07
C VAL A 206 -43.32 -11.11 19.50
N PHE A 207 -43.21 -12.42 19.25
CA PHE A 207 -44.23 -13.38 19.67
C PHE A 207 -44.37 -13.44 21.19
N SER A 208 -43.28 -13.28 21.94
CA SER A 208 -43.34 -13.22 23.41
C SER A 208 -44.14 -12.00 23.89
N VAL A 209 -43.97 -10.83 23.25
CA VAL A 209 -44.71 -9.61 23.60
C VAL A 209 -46.18 -9.73 23.23
N ILE A 210 -46.50 -10.30 22.06
CA ILE A 210 -47.87 -10.55 21.63
C ILE A 210 -48.55 -11.52 22.60
N GLY A 211 -47.89 -12.62 22.96
CA GLY A 211 -48.42 -13.62 23.88
C GLY A 211 -48.81 -13.04 25.24
N VAL A 212 -48.01 -12.12 25.81
CA VAL A 212 -48.32 -11.48 27.10
C VAL A 212 -49.50 -10.50 27.01
N ARG A 213 -49.71 -9.88 25.84
CA ARG A 213 -50.75 -8.85 25.64
C ARG A 213 -52.06 -9.40 25.07
N GLU A 214 -52.06 -10.65 24.62
CA GLU A 214 -53.21 -11.30 23.99
C GLU A 214 -54.25 -11.71 25.05
N PRO A 215 -55.47 -11.12 25.03
CA PRO A 215 -56.51 -11.43 26.01
C PRO A 215 -57.06 -12.87 25.90
N GLN A 216 -56.94 -13.52 24.75
CA GLN A 216 -57.40 -14.91 24.58
C GLN A 216 -56.32 -15.91 25.01
N ALA A 217 -56.60 -16.67 26.07
CA ALA A 217 -55.64 -17.61 26.67
C ALA A 217 -55.05 -18.64 25.67
N ALA A 218 -55.87 -19.17 24.76
CA ALA A 218 -55.41 -20.13 23.74
C ALA A 218 -54.44 -19.50 22.72
N ALA A 219 -54.69 -18.25 22.31
CA ALA A 219 -53.81 -17.52 21.40
C ALA A 219 -52.53 -17.05 22.12
N SER A 220 -52.64 -16.62 23.38
CA SER A 220 -51.50 -16.31 24.25
C SER A 220 -50.54 -17.50 24.38
N GLU A 221 -51.05 -18.69 24.69
CA GLU A 221 -50.24 -19.91 24.80
C GLU A 221 -49.57 -20.27 23.46
N ALA A 222 -50.27 -20.10 22.34
CA ALA A 222 -49.71 -20.34 21.01
C ALA A 222 -48.55 -19.41 20.68
N PHE A 223 -48.70 -18.10 20.94
CA PHE A 223 -47.62 -17.15 20.71
C PHE A 223 -46.42 -17.38 21.61
N VAL A 224 -46.60 -17.83 22.86
CA VAL A 224 -45.49 -18.21 23.74
C VAL A 224 -44.75 -19.44 23.19
N LYS A 225 -45.47 -20.47 22.72
CA LYS A 225 -44.86 -21.66 22.09
C LYS A 225 -44.08 -21.30 20.82
N PHE A 226 -44.62 -20.43 19.97
CA PHE A 226 -43.88 -19.94 18.79
C PHE A 226 -42.67 -19.09 19.18
N ALA A 227 -42.78 -18.26 20.22
CA ALA A 227 -41.67 -17.47 20.72
C ALA A 227 -40.49 -18.36 21.14
N GLU A 228 -40.77 -19.41 21.90
CA GLU A 228 -39.76 -20.38 22.35
C GLU A 228 -39.17 -21.18 21.18
N ALA A 229 -39.99 -21.63 20.24
CA ALA A 229 -39.53 -22.32 19.04
C ALA A 229 -38.53 -21.47 18.24
N HIS A 230 -38.84 -20.19 18.02
CA HIS A 230 -37.98 -19.26 17.31
C HIS A 230 -36.67 -18.95 18.07
N ARG A 231 -36.71 -18.85 19.41
CA ARG A 231 -35.49 -18.71 20.24
C ARG A 231 -34.60 -19.96 20.17
N ASN A 232 -35.19 -21.16 20.16
CA ASN A 232 -34.42 -22.40 20.01
C ASN A 232 -33.77 -22.51 18.62
N ILE A 233 -34.48 -22.10 17.56
CA ILE A 233 -33.91 -22.06 16.20
C ILE A 233 -32.71 -21.11 16.12
N GLU A 234 -32.75 -19.95 16.80
CA GLU A 234 -31.59 -19.05 16.90
C GLU A 234 -30.41 -19.74 17.58
N LYS A 235 -30.65 -20.41 18.72
CA LYS A 235 -29.61 -21.13 19.46
C LYS A 235 -28.91 -22.19 18.60
N TYR A 236 -29.67 -22.98 17.85
CA TYR A 236 -29.12 -23.96 16.91
C TYR A 236 -28.36 -23.29 15.77
N GLY A 237 -28.84 -22.14 15.27
CA GLY A 237 -28.16 -21.34 14.26
C GLY A 237 -26.78 -20.86 14.72
N ILE A 238 -26.67 -20.40 15.97
CA ILE A 238 -25.39 -20.03 16.58
C ILE A 238 -24.46 -21.26 16.74
N GLN A 239 -25.00 -22.42 17.12
CA GLN A 239 -24.23 -23.67 17.23
C GLN A 239 -23.70 -24.16 15.88
N LEU A 240 -24.48 -24.03 14.81
CA LEU A 240 -24.07 -24.29 13.44
C LEU A 240 -22.89 -23.40 13.04
N LEU A 241 -22.98 -22.09 13.31
CA LEU A 241 -21.89 -21.14 13.03
C LEU A 241 -20.61 -21.49 13.78
N LYS A 242 -20.70 -21.87 15.06
CA LYS A 242 -19.54 -22.35 15.85
C LYS A 242 -18.92 -23.60 15.24
N THR A 243 -19.75 -24.51 14.72
CA THR A 243 -19.30 -25.77 14.13
C THR A 243 -18.62 -25.55 12.78
N ILE A 244 -19.12 -24.67 11.91
CA ILE A 244 -18.58 -24.44 10.57
C ILE A 244 -17.40 -23.45 10.58
N LYS A 245 -17.33 -22.53 11.55
CA LYS A 245 -16.31 -21.46 11.61
C LYS A 245 -14.86 -21.92 11.38
N PRO A 246 -14.36 -23.03 11.95
CA PRO A 246 -12.97 -23.44 11.74
C PRO A 246 -12.64 -23.83 10.29
N MET A 247 -13.65 -24.15 9.47
CA MET A 247 -13.48 -24.36 8.03
C MET A 247 -12.88 -23.13 7.35
N LEU A 248 -13.28 -21.91 7.76
CA LEU A 248 -12.71 -20.69 7.21
C LEU A 248 -11.24 -20.52 7.57
N HIS A 249 -10.83 -20.94 8.77
CA HIS A 249 -9.43 -20.85 9.20
C HIS A 249 -8.52 -21.77 8.38
N ASP A 250 -8.99 -22.98 8.12
CA ASP A 250 -8.25 -24.00 7.37
C ASP A 250 -8.11 -23.60 5.90
N LEU A 251 -9.21 -23.18 5.26
CA LEU A 251 -9.21 -22.65 3.88
C LEU A 251 -8.31 -21.40 3.76
N ASN A 252 -8.34 -20.52 4.76
CA ASN A 252 -7.49 -19.32 4.80
C ASN A 252 -6.00 -19.68 4.96
N THR A 253 -5.68 -20.70 5.76
CA THR A 253 -4.32 -21.21 5.91
C THR A 253 -3.78 -21.81 4.61
N TYR A 254 -4.61 -22.54 3.86
CA TYR A 254 -4.24 -23.05 2.55
C TYR A 254 -3.96 -21.91 1.55
N LEU A 255 -4.87 -20.93 1.47
CA LEU A 255 -4.78 -19.81 0.52
C LEU A 255 -3.63 -18.84 0.83
N HIS A 256 -3.41 -18.50 2.10
CA HIS A 256 -2.48 -17.43 2.49
C HIS A 256 -1.13 -17.91 3.02
N LYS A 257 -0.97 -19.21 3.34
CA LYS A 257 0.32 -19.77 3.78
C LYS A 257 0.87 -20.81 2.80
N ALA A 258 0.10 -21.86 2.50
CA ALA A 258 0.60 -23.00 1.72
C ALA A 258 0.87 -22.67 0.24
N ILE A 259 -0.07 -21.99 -0.43
CA ILE A 259 0.09 -21.58 -1.84
C ILE A 259 1.22 -20.54 -1.99
N PRO A 260 1.30 -19.45 -1.20
CA PRO A 260 2.36 -18.46 -1.36
C PRO A 260 3.77 -19.01 -1.10
N ASP A 261 3.92 -19.92 -0.14
CA ASP A 261 5.21 -20.58 0.16
C ASP A 261 5.67 -21.49 -0.99
N THR A 262 4.74 -22.25 -1.59
CA THR A 262 5.02 -23.06 -2.78
C THR A 262 5.36 -22.19 -3.99
N ARG A 263 4.63 -21.08 -4.18
CA ARG A 263 4.92 -20.07 -5.22
C ARG A 263 6.30 -19.45 -5.05
N LEU A 264 6.71 -19.11 -3.82
CA LEU A 264 8.04 -18.58 -3.54
C LEU A 264 9.13 -19.59 -3.91
N THR A 265 8.89 -20.88 -3.65
CA THR A 265 9.84 -21.95 -3.97
C THR A 265 10.00 -22.12 -5.48
N ILE A 266 8.90 -22.07 -6.24
CA ILE A 266 8.92 -22.09 -7.71
C ILE A 266 9.66 -20.85 -8.26
N ARG A 267 9.45 -19.66 -7.70
CA ARG A 267 10.17 -18.44 -8.10
C ARG A 267 11.67 -18.54 -7.87
N LYS A 268 12.10 -19.10 -6.71
CA LYS A 268 13.51 -19.35 -6.42
C LYS A 268 14.12 -20.33 -7.43
N TYR A 269 13.39 -21.37 -7.82
CA TYR A 269 13.80 -22.29 -8.86
C TYR A 269 13.98 -21.61 -10.23
N LEU A 270 13.02 -20.79 -10.66
CA LEU A 270 13.11 -20.06 -11.94
C LEU A 270 14.34 -19.14 -11.96
N ASP A 271 14.64 -18.47 -10.85
CA ASP A 271 15.80 -17.59 -10.76
C ASP A 271 17.13 -18.36 -10.92
N VAL A 272 17.25 -19.55 -10.30
CA VAL A 272 18.41 -20.44 -10.43
C VAL A 272 18.48 -21.07 -11.83
N LYS A 273 17.33 -21.43 -12.43
CA LYS A 273 17.24 -21.92 -13.82
C LYS A 273 17.80 -20.87 -14.77
N PHE A 274 17.33 -19.62 -14.69
CA PHE A 274 17.81 -18.55 -15.57
C PHE A 274 19.29 -18.24 -15.38
N GLU A 275 19.79 -18.27 -14.15
CA GLU A 275 21.22 -18.11 -13.89
C GLU A 275 22.03 -19.22 -14.60
N TYR A 276 21.62 -20.48 -14.48
CA TYR A 276 22.27 -21.60 -15.16
C TYR A 276 22.22 -21.45 -16.70
N LEU A 277 21.06 -21.08 -17.26
CA LEU A 277 20.91 -20.89 -18.71
C LEU A 277 21.78 -19.74 -19.23
N SER A 278 21.92 -18.64 -18.48
CA SER A 278 22.80 -17.53 -18.84
C SER A 278 24.26 -17.98 -18.97
N TYR A 279 24.75 -18.81 -18.05
CA TYR A 279 26.11 -19.37 -18.15
C TYR A 279 26.23 -20.33 -19.35
N CYS A 280 25.22 -21.14 -19.65
CA CYS A 280 25.22 -21.99 -20.84
C CYS A 280 25.30 -21.17 -22.14
N LEU A 281 24.54 -20.08 -22.22
CA LEU A 281 24.56 -19.17 -23.37
C LEU A 281 25.93 -18.49 -23.51
N LYS A 282 26.50 -18.00 -22.41
CA LYS A 282 27.82 -17.36 -22.42
C LYS A 282 28.93 -18.32 -22.87
N VAL A 283 28.93 -19.56 -22.39
CA VAL A 283 29.91 -20.56 -22.85
C VAL A 283 29.77 -20.80 -24.35
N LYS A 284 28.54 -20.92 -24.86
CA LYS A 284 28.32 -21.11 -26.30
C LYS A 284 28.81 -19.92 -27.13
N GLU A 285 28.53 -18.69 -26.70
CA GLU A 285 29.03 -17.49 -27.38
C GLU A 285 30.57 -17.46 -27.43
N MET A 286 31.23 -17.85 -26.33
CA MET A 286 32.70 -17.94 -26.26
C MET A 286 33.26 -19.08 -27.13
N ASP A 287 32.53 -20.19 -27.30
CA ASP A 287 32.89 -21.29 -28.21
C ASP A 287 32.74 -20.86 -29.68
N ASP A 288 31.64 -20.17 -30.01
CA ASP A 288 31.35 -19.68 -31.36
C ASP A 288 32.36 -18.59 -31.79
N GLU A 289 32.77 -17.72 -30.86
CA GLU A 289 33.85 -16.73 -31.06
C GLU A 289 35.19 -17.41 -31.34
N GLU A 290 35.57 -18.39 -30.51
CA GLU A 290 36.82 -19.16 -30.70
C GLU A 290 36.83 -19.84 -32.08
N TYR A 291 35.73 -20.49 -32.48
CA TYR A 291 35.62 -21.13 -33.79
C TYR A 291 35.74 -20.13 -34.94
N SER A 292 35.11 -18.96 -34.83
CA SER A 292 35.12 -17.92 -35.87
C SER A 292 36.52 -17.33 -36.06
N CYS A 293 37.25 -17.03 -34.98
CA CYS A 293 38.62 -16.53 -35.05
C CYS A 293 39.59 -17.56 -35.64
N ILE A 294 39.44 -18.84 -35.26
CA ILE A 294 40.24 -19.95 -35.84
C ILE A 294 39.99 -20.06 -37.35
N ALA A 295 38.74 -19.95 -37.80
CA ALA A 295 38.39 -20.02 -39.22
C ALA A 295 38.99 -18.85 -40.04
N LEU A 296 39.21 -17.69 -39.41
CA LEU A 296 39.83 -16.51 -40.02
C LEU A 296 41.37 -16.51 -39.92
N GLY A 297 41.96 -17.45 -39.18
CA GLY A 297 43.41 -17.51 -38.97
C GLY A 297 43.96 -16.46 -38.00
N GLU A 298 43.11 -15.81 -37.19
CA GLU A 298 43.50 -14.78 -36.24
C GLU A 298 43.66 -15.36 -34.82
N PRO A 299 44.77 -15.09 -34.10
CA PRO A 299 44.96 -15.57 -32.74
C PRO A 299 44.11 -14.76 -31.75
N LEU A 300 43.20 -15.43 -31.02
CA LEU A 300 42.42 -14.80 -29.95
C LEU A 300 43.28 -14.69 -28.68
N TYR A 301 43.54 -13.45 -28.22
CA TYR A 301 44.40 -13.17 -27.05
C TYR A 301 44.06 -14.06 -25.84
N ARG A 302 42.77 -14.10 -25.47
CA ARG A 302 42.23 -14.90 -24.37
C ARG A 302 42.63 -16.38 -24.45
N VAL A 303 42.64 -16.97 -25.64
CA VAL A 303 42.96 -18.40 -25.85
C VAL A 303 44.48 -18.61 -25.82
N SER A 304 45.24 -17.70 -26.44
CA SER A 304 46.71 -17.74 -26.46
C SER A 304 47.35 -17.57 -25.08
N THR A 305 46.64 -17.00 -24.11
CA THR A 305 47.12 -16.77 -22.74
C THR A 305 46.57 -17.76 -21.70
N GLY A 306 45.96 -18.88 -22.12
CA GLY A 306 45.52 -19.95 -21.21
C GLY A 306 44.01 -20.00 -20.90
N ASN A 307 43.21 -19.17 -21.58
CA ASN A 307 41.75 -19.16 -21.58
C ASN A 307 41.09 -19.05 -20.19
N TYR A 308 41.67 -18.21 -19.32
CA TYR A 308 41.29 -18.13 -17.92
C TYR A 308 39.82 -17.74 -17.71
N GLU A 309 39.32 -16.73 -18.43
CA GLU A 309 37.93 -16.27 -18.34
C GLU A 309 36.92 -17.39 -18.71
N TYR A 310 37.23 -18.20 -19.73
CA TYR A 310 36.40 -19.35 -20.09
C TYR A 310 36.31 -20.36 -18.94
N ARG A 311 37.47 -20.67 -18.34
CA ARG A 311 37.60 -21.64 -17.26
C ARG A 311 36.83 -21.17 -16.02
N LEU A 312 36.83 -19.87 -15.73
CA LEU A 312 36.00 -19.25 -14.70
C LEU A 312 34.49 -19.42 -15.01
N ILE A 313 34.05 -19.12 -16.23
CA ILE A 313 32.65 -19.28 -16.62
C ILE A 313 32.21 -20.77 -16.58
N LEU A 314 33.08 -21.71 -16.97
CA LEU A 314 32.83 -23.14 -16.85
C LEU A 314 32.63 -23.58 -15.40
N ARG A 315 33.43 -23.04 -14.47
CA ARG A 315 33.29 -23.27 -13.02
C ARG A 315 31.92 -22.78 -12.53
N CYS A 316 31.58 -21.52 -12.83
CA CYS A 316 30.30 -20.93 -12.44
C CYS A 316 29.10 -21.69 -13.03
N ARG A 317 29.22 -22.18 -14.27
CA ARG A 317 28.21 -23.03 -14.93
C ARG A 317 28.02 -24.36 -14.19
N GLN A 318 29.10 -25.03 -13.76
CA GLN A 318 29.01 -26.28 -13.01
C GLN A 318 28.29 -26.09 -11.66
N GLU A 319 28.64 -25.03 -10.93
CA GLU A 319 27.98 -24.72 -9.65
C GLU A 319 26.50 -24.36 -9.83
N ALA A 320 26.18 -23.54 -10.84
CA ALA A 320 24.81 -23.19 -11.18
C ALA A 320 23.97 -24.41 -11.57
N ARG A 321 24.55 -25.36 -12.33
CA ARG A 321 23.90 -26.64 -12.68
C ARG A 321 23.55 -27.46 -11.44
N ALA A 322 24.46 -27.55 -10.47
CA ALA A 322 24.23 -28.30 -9.24
C ALA A 322 23.09 -27.67 -8.40
N ARG A 323 23.08 -26.34 -8.26
CA ARG A 323 22.00 -25.60 -7.60
C ARG A 323 20.65 -25.80 -8.32
N PHE A 324 20.67 -25.72 -9.66
CA PHE A 324 19.49 -25.93 -10.49
C PHE A 324 18.89 -27.33 -10.31
N ALA A 325 19.72 -28.38 -10.37
CA ALA A 325 19.29 -29.76 -10.20
C ALA A 325 18.68 -30.02 -8.81
N LYS A 326 19.31 -29.47 -7.75
CA LYS A 326 18.80 -29.56 -6.39
C LYS A 326 17.45 -28.86 -6.25
N MET A 327 17.35 -27.60 -6.67
CA MET A 327 16.10 -26.83 -6.56
C MET A 327 14.95 -27.46 -7.35
N ARG A 328 15.25 -28.07 -8.51
CA ARG A 328 14.25 -28.78 -9.30
C ARG A 328 13.62 -29.94 -8.53
N LYS A 329 14.43 -30.71 -7.79
CA LYS A 329 13.97 -31.80 -6.94
C LYS A 329 13.11 -31.28 -5.80
N ASP A 330 13.58 -30.25 -5.09
CA ASP A 330 12.87 -29.65 -3.95
C ASP A 330 11.48 -29.11 -4.36
N VAL A 331 11.37 -28.47 -5.53
CA VAL A 331 10.09 -27.97 -6.05
C VAL A 331 9.12 -29.10 -6.37
N LEU A 332 9.59 -30.19 -6.99
CA LEU A 332 8.74 -31.33 -7.35
C LEU A 332 8.15 -32.00 -6.11
N GLU A 333 8.99 -32.26 -5.10
CA GLU A 333 8.54 -32.84 -3.82
C GLU A 333 7.52 -31.92 -3.12
N LYS A 334 7.76 -30.60 -3.13
CA LYS A 334 6.86 -29.64 -2.48
C LYS A 334 5.50 -29.53 -3.15
N ILE A 335 5.44 -29.59 -4.48
CA ILE A 335 4.17 -29.58 -5.21
C ILE A 335 3.38 -30.87 -4.90
N GLU A 336 4.05 -32.02 -4.88
CA GLU A 336 3.39 -33.29 -4.56
C GLU A 336 2.79 -33.29 -3.14
N LEU A 337 3.51 -32.75 -2.16
CA LEU A 337 3.00 -32.57 -0.79
C LEU A 337 1.79 -31.63 -0.73
N LEU A 338 1.78 -30.56 -1.53
CA LEU A 338 0.67 -29.63 -1.59
C LEU A 338 -0.59 -30.28 -2.19
N ASP A 339 -0.42 -31.04 -3.28
CA ASP A 339 -1.52 -31.76 -3.94
C ASP A 339 -2.13 -32.82 -3.01
N GLN A 340 -1.32 -33.54 -2.23
CA GLN A 340 -1.81 -34.51 -1.25
C GLN A 340 -2.62 -33.84 -0.12
N LYS A 341 -2.15 -32.68 0.37
CA LYS A 341 -2.81 -31.93 1.44
C LYS A 341 -4.13 -31.31 0.98
N HIS A 342 -4.17 -30.81 -0.26
CA HIS A 342 -5.36 -30.22 -0.90
C HIS A 342 -6.58 -31.16 -0.85
N VAL A 343 -6.39 -32.40 -1.29
CA VAL A 343 -7.48 -33.39 -1.40
C VAL A 343 -8.03 -33.77 -0.02
N GLN A 344 -7.15 -33.98 0.96
CA GLN A 344 -7.56 -34.35 2.32
C GLN A 344 -8.35 -33.23 3.01
N ASP A 345 -7.89 -31.98 2.87
CA ASP A 345 -8.51 -30.84 3.53
C ASP A 345 -9.92 -30.55 2.98
N ILE A 346 -10.11 -30.54 1.65
CA ILE A 346 -11.44 -30.29 1.05
C ILE A 346 -12.47 -31.33 1.50
N VAL A 347 -12.11 -32.61 1.49
CA VAL A 347 -13.04 -33.69 1.87
C VAL A 347 -13.48 -33.52 3.32
N PHE A 348 -12.54 -33.23 4.22
CA PHE A 348 -12.83 -33.00 5.63
C PHE A 348 -13.73 -31.78 5.83
N GLN A 349 -13.45 -30.66 5.16
CA GLN A 349 -14.25 -29.43 5.27
C GLN A 349 -15.68 -29.60 4.73
N LEU A 350 -15.84 -30.28 3.59
CA LEU A 350 -17.16 -30.56 3.02
C LEU A 350 -17.99 -31.47 3.92
N GLN A 351 -17.38 -32.51 4.49
CA GLN A 351 -18.05 -33.40 5.42
C GLN A 351 -18.52 -32.63 6.67
N ARG A 352 -17.65 -31.79 7.24
CA ARG A 352 -17.99 -30.93 8.37
C ARG A 352 -19.15 -29.98 8.06
N PHE A 353 -19.15 -29.37 6.88
CA PHE A 353 -20.23 -28.49 6.44
C PHE A 353 -21.56 -29.22 6.30
N VAL A 354 -21.58 -30.34 5.58
CA VAL A 354 -22.80 -31.13 5.34
C VAL A 354 -23.36 -31.69 6.65
N SER A 355 -22.51 -32.24 7.52
CA SER A 355 -22.94 -32.76 8.82
C SER A 355 -23.49 -31.67 9.73
N GLY A 356 -22.87 -30.49 9.76
CA GLY A 356 -23.37 -29.35 10.53
C GLY A 356 -24.74 -28.88 10.04
N MET A 357 -24.89 -28.72 8.73
CA MET A 357 -26.16 -28.28 8.12
C MET A 357 -27.29 -29.29 8.35
N SER A 358 -27.01 -30.59 8.23
CA SER A 358 -28.00 -31.65 8.50
C SER A 358 -28.49 -31.56 9.93
N LEU A 359 -27.57 -31.49 10.89
CA LEU A 359 -27.91 -31.41 12.32
C LEU A 359 -28.79 -30.19 12.62
N TYR A 360 -28.43 -29.02 12.09
CA TYR A 360 -29.21 -27.79 12.27
C TYR A 360 -30.65 -27.93 11.78
N TYR A 361 -30.85 -28.48 10.56
CA TYR A 361 -32.19 -28.64 10.02
C TYR A 361 -33.00 -29.72 10.75
N ASP A 362 -32.37 -30.80 11.18
CA ASP A 362 -33.02 -31.86 11.98
C ASP A 362 -33.49 -31.31 13.34
N GLU A 363 -32.67 -30.50 14.02
CA GLU A 363 -33.02 -29.83 15.28
C GLU A 363 -34.13 -28.80 15.10
N CYS A 364 -34.08 -27.99 14.04
CA CYS A 364 -35.15 -27.04 13.71
C CYS A 364 -36.47 -27.75 13.41
N TYR A 365 -36.42 -28.87 12.67
CA TYR A 365 -37.60 -29.67 12.37
C TYR A 365 -38.22 -30.26 13.64
N ALA A 366 -37.40 -30.77 14.57
CA ALA A 366 -37.89 -31.31 15.83
C ALA A 366 -38.65 -30.26 16.65
N VAL A 367 -38.10 -29.06 16.78
CA VAL A 367 -38.74 -27.95 17.51
C VAL A 367 -40.03 -27.48 16.83
N LEU A 368 -40.04 -27.34 15.51
CA LEU A 368 -41.24 -26.93 14.78
C LEU A 368 -42.33 -28.00 14.79
N LYS A 369 -41.96 -29.29 14.84
CA LYS A 369 -42.91 -30.41 14.91
C LYS A 369 -43.66 -30.45 16.25
N GLU A 370 -43.01 -30.05 17.35
CA GLU A 370 -43.64 -29.99 18.67
C GLU A 370 -44.51 -28.74 18.88
N ALA A 371 -44.30 -27.70 18.07
CA ALA A 371 -45.07 -26.46 18.07
C ALA A 371 -46.40 -26.57 17.28
N ASP A 372 -47.21 -27.59 17.54
CA ASP A 372 -48.56 -27.72 16.97
C ASP A 372 -49.59 -26.97 17.83
N VAL A 373 -50.13 -25.86 17.33
CA VAL A 373 -51.06 -25.00 18.10
C VAL A 373 -52.29 -24.55 17.31
N PHE A 374 -52.69 -25.31 16.28
CA PHE A 374 -53.89 -24.99 15.51
C PHE A 374 -55.16 -25.69 16.05
N PRO A 375 -56.33 -25.02 16.04
CA PRO A 375 -56.60 -23.67 15.52
C PRO A 375 -56.42 -22.53 16.53
N ILE A 376 -55.80 -21.44 16.07
CA ILE A 376 -55.74 -20.16 16.79
C ILE A 376 -56.99 -19.37 16.41
N GLU A 377 -58.00 -19.35 17.28
CA GLU A 377 -59.09 -18.39 17.15
C GLU A 377 -58.58 -17.02 17.64
N VAL A 378 -58.62 -16.00 16.79
CA VAL A 378 -58.29 -14.61 17.15
C VAL A 378 -59.55 -13.78 16.88
N ASP A 379 -60.23 -13.31 17.93
CA ASP A 379 -61.44 -12.51 17.79
C ASP A 379 -61.11 -11.05 17.48
N LEU A 380 -61.03 -10.72 16.19
CA LEU A 380 -60.74 -9.37 15.67
C LEU A 380 -61.87 -8.35 15.94
N SER A 381 -62.98 -8.73 16.59
CA SER A 381 -64.16 -7.86 16.74
C SER A 381 -64.05 -6.76 17.82
N ARG A 382 -63.02 -6.77 18.68
CA ARG A 382 -62.90 -5.83 19.82
C ARG A 382 -62.02 -4.58 19.60
N THR A 383 -61.34 -4.43 18.46
CA THR A 383 -60.44 -3.27 18.20
C THR A 383 -61.05 -2.13 17.39
N THR A 384 -62.37 -2.13 17.17
CA THR A 384 -63.09 -0.99 16.56
C THR A 384 -63.59 -0.01 17.63
N ILE A 385 -62.82 1.06 17.86
CA ILE A 385 -63.24 2.40 18.34
C ILE A 385 -63.95 2.49 19.72
N SER A 386 -63.23 3.05 20.70
CA SER A 386 -63.79 4.07 21.61
C SER A 386 -62.69 4.86 22.33
N TYR A 387 -62.33 6.03 21.77
CA TYR A 387 -61.76 7.12 22.54
C TYR A 387 -62.88 7.72 23.40
N SER A 388 -62.93 7.38 24.68
CA SER A 388 -63.73 8.13 25.66
C SER A 388 -62.90 8.27 26.93
N GLY A 389 -62.52 9.52 27.21
CA GLY A 389 -61.57 9.87 28.25
C GLY A 389 -62.04 9.55 29.66
N GLN A 390 -61.08 9.14 30.48
CA GLN A 390 -61.05 9.44 31.90
C GLN A 390 -59.59 9.63 32.29
N SER A 391 -59.29 10.87 32.67
CA SER A 391 -58.04 11.27 33.32
C SER A 391 -57.93 10.54 34.65
N GLN A 392 -56.89 9.74 34.85
CA GLN A 392 -56.42 9.38 36.19
C GLN A 392 -54.89 9.46 36.22
N SER A 393 -54.43 10.38 37.05
CA SER A 393 -53.06 10.60 37.49
C SER A 393 -52.54 9.38 38.26
N TYR A 394 -51.29 9.01 38.01
CA TYR A 394 -50.53 8.15 38.92
C TYR A 394 -49.35 8.96 39.45
N GLU A 395 -49.41 9.20 40.76
CA GLU A 395 -48.32 9.71 41.59
C GLU A 395 -47.33 8.57 41.88
N ASP A 396 -46.06 8.95 42.00
CA ASP A 396 -44.94 8.12 42.43
C ASP A 396 -45.12 7.66 43.89
N GLU A 397 -44.87 6.38 44.16
CA GLU A 397 -44.46 5.91 45.50
C GLU A 397 -43.28 4.93 45.34
N GLU A 398 -42.14 5.34 45.91
CA GLU A 398 -40.94 4.56 46.18
C GLU A 398 -41.11 3.71 47.46
N GLU A 399 -40.12 2.84 47.71
CA GLU A 399 -39.81 2.06 48.94
C GLU A 399 -40.47 0.65 49.01
N GLU A 400 -39.81 -0.45 49.35
CA GLU A 400 -38.52 -0.73 50.01
C GLU A 400 -38.19 -2.23 49.81
N GLU A 401 -36.92 -2.61 49.63
CA GLU A 401 -36.45 -4.00 49.81
C GLU A 401 -35.44 -4.05 50.97
N GLU A 402 -35.81 -4.75 52.06
CA GLU A 402 -34.92 -5.14 53.16
C GLU A 402 -34.56 -6.64 53.12
N GLU A 403 -33.49 -6.93 53.88
CA GLU A 403 -32.96 -8.22 54.36
C GLU A 403 -31.84 -8.86 53.51
N GLY A 404 -30.67 -9.23 54.05
CA GLY A 404 -30.14 -9.20 55.41
C GLY A 404 -28.78 -9.93 55.41
N VAL A 405 -27.84 -9.48 56.24
CA VAL A 405 -26.47 -10.03 56.35
C VAL A 405 -26.45 -11.26 57.25
N GLY A 406 -25.83 -12.36 56.79
CA GLY A 406 -25.51 -13.54 57.60
C GLY A 406 -24.22 -14.22 57.11
N ASP A 407 -23.17 -14.15 57.93
CA ASP A 407 -21.86 -14.78 57.74
C ASP A 407 -21.88 -16.24 58.24
N SER A 408 -21.38 -17.19 57.43
CA SER A 408 -20.71 -18.39 57.94
C SER A 408 -19.80 -19.03 56.88
N ARG A 409 -18.64 -19.48 57.36
CA ARG A 409 -17.44 -19.91 56.63
C ARG A 409 -17.47 -21.37 56.19
N GLU A 410 -16.59 -21.62 55.20
CA GLU A 410 -15.84 -22.86 54.88
C GLU A 410 -16.43 -23.90 53.91
N GLY A 411 -15.77 -23.99 52.74
CA GLY A 411 -15.38 -25.26 52.11
C GLY A 411 -15.94 -25.56 50.71
N GLY A 412 -15.15 -25.38 49.64
CA GLY A 412 -15.42 -26.07 48.35
C GLY A 412 -14.98 -25.36 47.07
N VAL A 413 -13.70 -25.50 46.72
CA VAL A 413 -13.04 -25.54 45.40
C VAL A 413 -13.86 -25.25 44.11
N SER A 414 -13.41 -24.20 43.41
CA SER A 414 -13.40 -23.87 41.97
C SER A 414 -14.16 -24.73 40.93
N THR A 415 -15.10 -24.10 40.22
CA THR A 415 -15.28 -24.17 38.73
C THR A 415 -16.23 -23.04 38.30
N GLY A 416 -15.72 -21.91 37.79
CA GLY A 416 -16.58 -20.79 37.35
C GLY A 416 -15.90 -19.66 36.58
N GLN A 417 -14.58 -19.72 36.36
CA GLN A 417 -13.85 -18.68 35.61
C GLN A 417 -13.60 -19.02 34.13
N ALA A 418 -14.04 -20.19 33.65
CA ALA A 418 -13.82 -20.62 32.26
C ALA A 418 -14.96 -20.27 31.29
N GLU A 419 -16.21 -20.13 31.76
CA GLU A 419 -17.36 -19.92 30.86
C GLU A 419 -17.54 -18.46 30.45
N ASN A 420 -17.33 -17.49 31.36
CA ASN A 420 -17.38 -16.05 31.03
C ASN A 420 -16.20 -15.58 30.14
N GLY A 421 -15.12 -16.35 30.05
CA GLY A 421 -14.00 -16.08 29.14
C GLY A 421 -14.27 -16.53 27.71
N ALA A 422 -15.03 -17.61 27.54
CA ALA A 422 -15.36 -18.18 26.24
C ALA A 422 -16.44 -17.35 25.50
N GLU A 423 -17.47 -16.86 26.19
CA GLU A 423 -18.49 -15.98 25.59
C GLU A 423 -17.92 -14.63 25.17
N LYS A 424 -17.00 -14.05 25.95
CA LYS A 424 -16.34 -12.77 25.62
C LYS A 424 -15.35 -12.90 24.45
N LEU A 425 -14.69 -14.04 24.31
CA LEU A 425 -13.86 -14.38 23.14
C LEU A 425 -14.72 -14.65 21.89
N ILE A 426 -15.94 -15.17 22.06
CA ILE A 426 -16.89 -15.39 20.98
C ILE A 426 -17.49 -14.06 20.50
N ASP A 427 -17.83 -13.12 21.38
CA ASP A 427 -18.25 -11.76 21.01
C ASP A 427 -17.13 -10.95 20.36
N ASP A 428 -15.89 -11.02 20.88
CA ASP A 428 -14.73 -10.36 20.26
C ASP A 428 -14.37 -10.97 18.88
N GLU A 429 -14.60 -12.27 18.67
CA GLU A 429 -14.36 -12.91 17.37
C GLU A 429 -15.55 -12.83 16.41
N ILE A 430 -16.79 -12.73 16.89
CA ILE A 430 -17.97 -12.38 16.07
C ILE A 430 -17.87 -10.91 15.65
N GLY A 431 -17.41 -10.02 16.53
CA GLY A 431 -17.00 -8.66 16.17
C GLY A 431 -15.92 -8.65 15.09
N LYS A 432 -14.93 -9.54 15.15
CA LYS A 432 -13.93 -9.70 14.07
C LYS A 432 -14.50 -10.29 12.78
N ILE A 433 -15.55 -11.12 12.83
CA ILE A 433 -16.23 -11.66 11.63
C ILE A 433 -17.13 -10.61 10.99
N ILE A 434 -17.75 -9.72 11.77
CA ILE A 434 -18.50 -8.55 11.28
C ILE A 434 -17.56 -7.55 10.57
N VAL A 435 -16.32 -7.40 11.05
CA VAL A 435 -15.28 -6.52 10.47
C VAL A 435 -14.67 -7.05 9.15
N PHE A 436 -14.92 -8.31 8.76
CA PHE A 436 -14.43 -8.86 7.48
C PHE A 436 -15.30 -8.53 6.25
N PHE A 437 -16.38 -7.77 6.43
CA PHE A 437 -17.22 -7.25 5.36
C PHE A 437 -17.04 -5.73 5.28
N SER A 438 -16.07 -5.25 4.50
CA SER A 438 -16.10 -3.85 4.06
C SER A 438 -17.25 -3.70 3.06
N GLU A 439 -18.42 -3.26 3.54
CA GLU A 439 -19.54 -2.93 2.67
C GLU A 439 -19.16 -1.71 1.83
N VAL A 440 -18.97 -1.92 0.53
CA VAL A 440 -18.84 -0.81 -0.42
C VAL A 440 -20.21 -0.20 -0.59
N GLN A 441 -20.44 0.94 0.06
CA GLN A 441 -21.66 1.73 -0.09
C GLN A 441 -21.61 2.44 -1.44
N LYS A 442 -22.64 2.26 -2.25
CA LYS A 442 -22.74 2.84 -3.60
C LYS A 442 -24.00 3.70 -3.65
N VAL A 443 -23.88 4.91 -4.16
CA VAL A 443 -25.01 5.82 -4.29
C VAL A 443 -24.94 6.54 -5.62
N THR A 444 -26.10 6.76 -6.23
CA THR A 444 -26.29 7.65 -7.37
C THR A 444 -27.37 8.67 -7.03
N VAL A 445 -27.17 9.92 -7.43
CA VAL A 445 -28.11 11.02 -7.23
C VAL A 445 -28.44 11.71 -8.55
N TYR A 446 -29.69 12.16 -8.64
CA TYR A 446 -30.23 12.95 -9.75
C TYR A 446 -30.80 14.27 -9.24
N TRP A 447 -30.72 15.31 -10.06
CA TRP A 447 -31.38 16.58 -9.81
C TRP A 447 -32.80 16.59 -10.35
N ASP A 448 -33.78 16.81 -9.47
CA ASP A 448 -35.15 17.11 -9.87
C ASP A 448 -35.36 18.62 -9.93
N ALA A 449 -35.25 19.19 -11.13
CA ALA A 449 -35.46 20.61 -11.35
C ALA A 449 -36.88 21.10 -11.04
N THR A 450 -37.89 20.22 -11.11
CA THR A 450 -39.30 20.57 -10.87
C THR A 450 -39.54 20.80 -9.39
N HIS A 451 -39.05 19.89 -8.54
CA HIS A 451 -39.21 19.94 -7.09
C HIS A 451 -38.02 20.60 -6.38
N LYS A 452 -36.96 20.97 -7.11
CA LYS A 452 -35.67 21.44 -6.57
C LYS A 452 -35.14 20.50 -5.48
N ALA A 453 -35.20 19.20 -5.76
CA ALA A 453 -34.90 18.15 -4.81
C ALA A 453 -33.86 17.17 -5.38
N VAL A 454 -33.17 16.45 -4.50
CA VAL A 454 -32.25 15.39 -4.88
C VAL A 454 -32.99 14.05 -4.85
N LEU A 455 -32.97 13.32 -5.96
CA LEU A 455 -33.47 11.95 -6.03
C LEU A 455 -32.29 11.01 -5.82
N LEU A 456 -32.30 10.30 -4.71
CA LEU A 456 -31.22 9.39 -4.30
C LEU A 456 -31.58 7.93 -4.55
N LYS A 457 -30.64 7.18 -5.14
CA LYS A 457 -30.70 5.72 -5.31
C LYS A 457 -29.53 5.04 -4.63
N GLU A 458 -29.82 4.12 -3.74
CA GLU A 458 -28.84 3.36 -2.96
C GLU A 458 -28.46 2.04 -3.66
N GLY A 459 -27.25 1.56 -3.41
CA GLY A 459 -26.74 0.27 -3.90
C GLY A 459 -26.33 0.25 -5.38
N VAL A 460 -26.48 1.36 -6.10
CA VAL A 460 -26.26 1.44 -7.55
C VAL A 460 -25.26 2.53 -7.94
N LEU A 461 -24.48 2.24 -8.99
CA LEU A 461 -23.62 3.20 -9.68
C LEU A 461 -24.12 3.37 -11.11
N GLU A 462 -25.13 4.23 -11.30
CA GLU A 462 -25.68 4.53 -12.62
C GLU A 462 -24.83 5.64 -13.25
N LYS A 463 -24.02 5.29 -14.27
CA LYS A 463 -23.11 6.24 -14.94
C LYS A 463 -23.81 7.42 -15.62
N GLU A 464 -25.12 7.33 -15.79
CA GLU A 464 -25.99 8.36 -16.36
C GLU A 464 -26.55 9.33 -15.32
N GLY A 465 -26.28 9.09 -14.02
CA GLY A 465 -26.65 9.98 -12.92
C GLY A 465 -25.84 11.27 -12.91
N ASP A 466 -26.44 12.32 -12.32
CA ASP A 466 -25.86 13.65 -12.27
C ASP A 466 -24.64 13.70 -11.32
N ALA A 467 -24.68 12.90 -10.24
CA ALA A 467 -23.50 12.49 -9.50
C ALA A 467 -23.62 11.04 -8.98
N TYR A 468 -22.52 10.31 -8.94
CA TYR A 468 -22.48 8.94 -8.43
C TYR A 468 -21.12 8.62 -7.84
N GLY A 469 -21.09 7.63 -6.95
CA GLY A 469 -19.87 7.31 -6.24
C GLY A 469 -20.04 6.25 -5.19
N TYR A 470 -18.91 5.85 -4.60
CA TYR A 470 -18.90 4.84 -3.56
C TYR A 470 -17.97 5.23 -2.43
N TYR A 471 -18.29 4.73 -1.25
CA TYR A 471 -17.44 4.75 -0.08
C TYR A 471 -17.14 3.30 0.32
N ASN A 472 -15.85 2.97 0.37
CA ASN A 472 -15.36 1.71 0.90
C ASN A 472 -14.85 1.96 2.32
N ASP A 473 -15.61 1.53 3.33
CA ASP A 473 -15.17 1.59 4.72
C ASP A 473 -14.19 0.45 5.02
N SER A 474 -12.92 0.69 4.69
CA SER A 474 -11.81 -0.23 4.98
C SER A 474 -10.91 0.26 6.12
N LEU A 475 -11.30 1.29 6.87
CA LEU A 475 -10.44 1.93 7.87
C LEU A 475 -9.84 0.93 8.88
N LEU A 476 -10.66 0.04 9.43
CA LEU A 476 -10.22 -0.94 10.43
C LEU A 476 -9.35 -2.07 9.86
N THR A 477 -9.34 -2.25 8.54
CA THR A 477 -8.61 -3.34 7.87
C THR A 477 -7.32 -2.87 7.21
N THR A 478 -7.32 -1.68 6.60
CA THR A 478 -6.20 -1.14 5.83
C THR A 478 -5.65 0.17 6.41
N GLY A 479 -6.33 0.76 7.40
CA GLY A 479 -6.02 2.07 7.92
C GLY A 479 -6.66 3.22 7.13
N TRP A 480 -7.41 2.96 6.05
CA TRP A 480 -8.04 4.02 5.26
C TRP A 480 -9.45 3.62 4.79
N GLY A 481 -10.40 4.53 4.88
CA GLY A 481 -11.58 4.51 4.00
C GLY A 481 -11.22 5.07 2.63
N VAL A 482 -11.90 4.63 1.56
CA VAL A 482 -11.69 5.15 0.20
C VAL A 482 -13.01 5.67 -0.34
N LEU A 483 -13.04 6.94 -0.73
CA LEU A 483 -14.20 7.62 -1.31
C LEU A 483 -13.87 8.04 -2.74
N GLU A 484 -14.71 7.65 -3.68
CA GLU A 484 -14.60 8.09 -5.05
C GLU A 484 -15.94 8.65 -5.54
N ILE A 485 -15.92 9.87 -6.09
CA ILE A 485 -17.10 10.61 -6.54
C ILE A 485 -16.88 11.14 -7.94
N ARG A 486 -17.90 10.97 -8.78
CA ARG A 486 -17.96 11.53 -10.13
C ARG A 486 -19.24 12.33 -10.30
N ALA A 487 -19.13 13.54 -10.83
CA ALA A 487 -20.27 14.47 -10.94
C ALA A 487 -20.22 15.30 -12.24
N GLY A 488 -21.38 15.71 -12.74
CA GLY A 488 -21.53 16.54 -13.95
C GLY A 488 -21.52 15.74 -15.26
N TYR A 489 -21.58 14.41 -15.18
CA TYR A 489 -21.59 13.49 -16.33
C TYR A 489 -22.99 12.97 -16.69
N GLY A 490 -24.04 13.49 -16.04
CA GLY A 490 -25.41 13.08 -16.26
C GLY A 490 -25.90 13.29 -17.69
N LYS A 491 -26.99 12.60 -18.04
CA LYS A 491 -27.64 12.73 -19.37
C LYS A 491 -28.11 14.16 -19.64
N THR A 492 -28.63 14.83 -18.63
CA THR A 492 -29.03 16.22 -18.66
C THR A 492 -27.91 17.07 -18.09
N PRO A 493 -27.33 18.00 -18.87
CA PRO A 493 -26.30 18.88 -18.36
C PRO A 493 -26.87 19.81 -17.27
N GLU A 494 -26.39 19.66 -16.05
CA GLU A 494 -26.70 20.55 -14.94
C GLU A 494 -25.69 21.70 -14.84
N THR A 495 -26.05 22.77 -14.13
CA THR A 495 -25.10 23.86 -13.88
C THR A 495 -23.97 23.40 -12.96
N ASP A 496 -22.82 24.06 -13.02
CA ASP A 496 -21.68 23.73 -12.15
C ASP A 496 -22.03 23.87 -10.65
N ASP A 497 -22.91 24.81 -10.27
CA ASP A 497 -23.39 24.92 -8.89
C ASP A 497 -24.16 23.69 -8.43
N ILE A 498 -25.05 23.17 -9.28
CA ILE A 498 -25.82 21.94 -9.01
C ILE A 498 -24.87 20.75 -8.98
N THR A 499 -23.91 20.68 -9.90
CA THR A 499 -22.89 19.62 -9.95
C THR A 499 -22.10 19.54 -8.64
N TYR A 500 -21.60 20.68 -8.13
CA TYR A 500 -20.88 20.73 -6.85
C TYR A 500 -21.80 20.43 -5.66
N PHE A 501 -23.04 20.93 -5.67
CA PHE A 501 -24.03 20.62 -4.64
C PHE A 501 -24.32 19.12 -4.56
N LEU A 502 -24.55 18.46 -5.70
CA LEU A 502 -24.80 17.01 -5.76
C LEU A 502 -23.57 16.20 -5.35
N ALA A 503 -22.36 16.62 -5.74
CA ALA A 503 -21.13 15.98 -5.31
C ALA A 503 -20.96 16.05 -3.78
N GLY A 504 -21.25 17.22 -3.19
CA GLY A 504 -21.29 17.40 -1.75
C GLY A 504 -22.34 16.52 -1.09
N TYR A 505 -23.57 16.52 -1.61
CA TYR A 505 -24.68 15.71 -1.11
C TYR A 505 -24.32 14.22 -1.10
N LEU A 506 -23.72 13.73 -2.18
CA LEU A 506 -23.29 12.35 -2.28
C LEU A 506 -22.24 12.00 -1.22
N GLU A 507 -21.21 12.83 -1.04
CA GLU A 507 -20.19 12.64 0.01
C GLU A 507 -20.81 12.63 1.41
N GLY A 508 -21.70 13.59 1.67
CA GLY A 508 -22.34 13.76 2.97
C GLY A 508 -23.22 12.57 3.33
N TYR A 509 -23.91 12.00 2.34
CA TYR A 509 -24.71 10.79 2.53
C TYR A 509 -23.83 9.55 2.74
N LEU A 510 -22.84 9.33 1.87
CA LEU A 510 -21.97 8.14 1.89
C LEU A 510 -21.08 8.05 3.14
N THR A 511 -20.71 9.18 3.73
CA THR A 511 -19.74 9.23 4.85
C THR A 511 -20.36 9.76 6.15
N ALA A 512 -21.69 9.83 6.23
CA ALA A 512 -22.42 10.45 7.33
C ALA A 512 -22.02 9.88 8.70
N GLN A 513 -22.01 8.56 8.87
CA GLN A 513 -21.61 7.92 10.13
C GLN A 513 -20.19 8.33 10.54
N GLN A 514 -19.23 8.28 9.61
CA GLN A 514 -17.85 8.67 9.87
C GLN A 514 -17.73 10.17 10.16
N MET A 515 -18.60 11.03 9.63
CA MET A 515 -18.66 12.45 10.01
C MET A 515 -19.06 12.64 11.48
N TYR A 516 -20.01 11.86 12.01
CA TYR A 516 -20.38 11.89 13.43
C TYR A 516 -19.22 11.47 14.32
N ASP A 517 -18.56 10.36 13.98
CA ASP A 517 -17.42 9.83 14.75
C ASP A 517 -16.26 10.83 14.72
N TYR A 518 -15.95 11.39 13.54
CA TYR A 518 -14.88 12.37 13.38
C TYR A 518 -15.15 13.65 14.19
N PHE A 519 -16.37 14.17 14.11
CA PHE A 519 -16.77 15.35 14.88
C PHE A 519 -16.68 15.09 16.39
N THR A 520 -17.14 13.92 16.85
CA THR A 520 -17.06 13.53 18.27
C THR A 520 -15.62 13.46 18.77
N ASN A 521 -14.71 12.96 17.95
CA ASN A 521 -13.29 12.88 18.29
C ASN A 521 -12.62 14.26 18.27
N MET A 522 -12.86 15.07 17.24
CA MET A 522 -12.12 16.31 17.00
C MET A 522 -12.66 17.53 17.75
N TYR A 523 -13.97 17.61 17.97
CA TYR A 523 -14.58 18.74 18.67
C TYR A 523 -13.93 19.06 20.02
N PRO A 524 -13.74 18.10 20.96
CA PRO A 524 -13.12 18.37 22.25
C PRO A 524 -11.61 18.65 22.17
N GLN A 525 -10.95 18.28 21.06
CA GLN A 525 -9.52 18.56 20.85
C GLN A 525 -9.27 20.03 20.50
N VAL A 526 -10.26 20.69 19.89
CA VAL A 526 -10.14 22.07 19.40
C VAL A 526 -10.93 23.06 20.24
N ILE A 527 -12.14 22.68 20.69
CA ILE A 527 -13.03 23.53 21.49
C ILE A 527 -13.06 23.00 22.92
N THR A 528 -12.28 23.62 23.80
CA THR A 528 -12.11 23.19 25.19
C THR A 528 -13.07 23.86 26.17
N ASP A 529 -13.64 25.01 25.82
CA ASP A 529 -14.49 25.78 26.72
C ASP A 529 -15.61 26.57 25.98
N PRO A 530 -16.69 26.93 26.69
CA PRO A 530 -17.83 27.63 26.09
C PRO A 530 -17.51 29.02 25.52
N LYS A 531 -16.52 29.75 26.05
CA LYS A 531 -16.18 31.10 25.57
C LYS A 531 -15.51 30.99 24.19
N THR A 532 -14.59 30.04 24.04
CA THR A 532 -13.96 29.72 22.75
C THR A 532 -15.01 29.34 21.72
N LEU A 533 -15.99 28.50 22.07
CA LEU A 533 -17.09 28.14 21.18
C LEU A 533 -17.86 29.36 20.66
N VAL A 534 -18.29 30.25 21.55
CA VAL A 534 -19.09 31.43 21.17
C VAL A 534 -18.28 32.35 20.26
N ALA A 535 -17.00 32.59 20.58
CA ALA A 535 -16.14 33.45 19.78
C ALA A 535 -15.92 32.88 18.36
N VAL A 536 -15.57 31.60 18.26
CA VAL A 536 -15.34 30.90 16.98
C VAL A 536 -16.62 30.87 16.15
N LYS A 537 -17.74 30.46 16.75
CA LYS A 537 -19.03 30.38 16.05
C LYS A 537 -19.47 31.74 15.51
N ASN A 538 -19.32 32.81 16.30
CA ASN A 538 -19.66 34.16 15.85
C ASN A 538 -18.76 34.65 14.70
N PHE A 539 -17.46 34.32 14.72
CA PHE A 539 -16.55 34.67 13.65
C PHE A 539 -16.90 33.92 12.35
N MET A 540 -17.10 32.60 12.44
CA MET A 540 -17.41 31.76 11.28
C MET A 540 -18.74 32.13 10.62
N ILE A 541 -19.77 32.48 11.41
CA ILE A 541 -21.05 32.98 10.86
C ILE A 541 -20.83 34.26 10.05
N LYS A 542 -20.03 35.21 10.57
CA LYS A 542 -19.73 36.47 9.85
C LYS A 542 -18.90 36.21 8.58
N GLN A 543 -17.94 35.28 8.66
CA GLN A 543 -17.09 34.93 7.52
C GLN A 543 -17.89 34.24 6.40
N ASP A 544 -18.74 33.28 6.74
CA ASP A 544 -19.61 32.60 5.78
C ASP A 544 -20.61 33.58 5.13
N ALA A 545 -21.23 34.45 5.93
CA ALA A 545 -22.12 35.49 5.43
C ALA A 545 -21.41 36.44 4.45
N TRP A 546 -20.20 36.89 4.80
CA TRP A 546 -19.39 37.74 3.93
C TRP A 546 -19.00 37.02 2.63
N ALA A 547 -18.56 35.76 2.70
CA ALA A 547 -18.18 34.99 1.51
C ALA A 547 -19.38 34.82 0.56
N ARG A 548 -20.56 34.48 1.10
CA ARG A 548 -21.81 34.38 0.31
C ARG A 548 -22.23 35.71 -0.31
N GLU A 549 -22.06 36.82 0.41
CA GLU A 549 -22.33 38.16 -0.11
C GLU A 549 -21.38 38.49 -1.28
N GLN A 550 -20.09 38.22 -1.14
CA GLN A 550 -19.11 38.45 -2.21
C GLN A 550 -19.39 37.58 -3.44
N VAL A 551 -19.78 36.31 -3.25
CA VAL A 551 -20.22 35.46 -4.36
C VAL A 551 -21.42 36.09 -5.08
N LYS A 552 -22.44 36.56 -4.33
CA LYS A 552 -23.62 37.20 -4.92
C LYS A 552 -23.27 38.45 -5.74
N LEU A 553 -22.31 39.24 -5.28
CA LEU A 553 -21.90 40.48 -5.92
C LEU A 553 -20.99 40.26 -7.15
N ASN A 554 -20.09 39.29 -7.09
CA ASN A 554 -18.95 39.21 -8.02
C ASN A 554 -18.92 37.94 -8.90
N LYS A 555 -19.79 36.94 -8.67
CA LYS A 555 -19.76 35.65 -9.42
C LYS A 555 -19.95 35.78 -10.94
N SER A 556 -20.62 36.83 -11.41
CA SER A 556 -20.81 37.07 -12.84
C SER A 556 -19.54 37.57 -13.55
N SER A 557 -18.64 38.26 -12.83
CA SER A 557 -17.49 38.97 -13.40
C SER A 557 -16.13 38.38 -13.01
N ASP A 558 -16.00 37.68 -11.88
CA ASP A 558 -14.72 37.14 -11.39
C ASP A 558 -14.75 35.60 -11.29
N PRO A 559 -13.88 34.88 -12.02
CA PRO A 559 -13.74 33.42 -11.93
C PRO A 559 -13.45 32.91 -10.52
N LEU A 560 -12.74 33.70 -9.69
CA LEU A 560 -12.48 33.34 -8.29
C LEU A 560 -13.79 33.22 -7.52
N TRP A 561 -14.64 34.25 -7.57
CA TRP A 561 -15.91 34.25 -6.83
C TRP A 561 -16.91 33.25 -7.38
N ARG A 562 -16.81 32.89 -8.66
CA ARG A 562 -17.57 31.77 -9.23
C ARG A 562 -17.18 30.43 -8.60
N HIS A 563 -15.88 30.14 -8.50
CA HIS A 563 -15.39 28.94 -7.86
C HIS A 563 -15.61 28.92 -6.35
N VAL A 564 -15.53 30.06 -5.66
CA VAL A 564 -15.97 30.16 -4.24
C VAL A 564 -17.45 29.79 -4.13
N GLY A 565 -18.30 30.23 -5.07
CA GLY A 565 -19.70 29.83 -5.14
C GLY A 565 -19.89 28.31 -5.25
N PHE A 566 -19.10 27.66 -6.12
CA PHE A 566 -19.13 26.19 -6.26
C PHE A 566 -18.72 25.47 -4.96
N LEU A 567 -17.70 25.97 -4.26
CA LEU A 567 -17.28 25.40 -2.97
C LEU A 567 -18.34 25.54 -1.88
N LEU A 568 -19.01 26.69 -1.81
CA LEU A 568 -20.11 26.90 -0.88
C LEU A 568 -21.30 25.99 -1.21
N ALA A 569 -21.61 25.81 -2.51
CA ALA A 569 -22.63 24.86 -2.96
C ALA A 569 -22.27 23.41 -2.57
N GLN A 570 -21.00 23.00 -2.70
CA GLN A 570 -20.54 21.68 -2.26
C GLN A 570 -20.70 21.49 -0.74
N MET A 571 -20.38 22.52 0.06
CA MET A 571 -20.56 22.47 1.51
C MET A 571 -22.05 22.39 1.91
N ASP A 572 -22.92 23.14 1.23
CA ASP A 572 -24.37 23.08 1.44
C ASP A 572 -24.92 21.70 1.06
N GLY A 573 -24.44 21.14 -0.05
CA GLY A 573 -24.72 19.77 -0.47
C GLY A 573 -24.30 18.76 0.58
N LEU A 574 -23.06 18.85 1.08
CA LEU A 574 -22.51 17.97 2.12
C LEU A 574 -23.39 17.92 3.37
N GLN A 575 -23.86 19.08 3.85
CA GLN A 575 -24.76 19.14 4.99
C GLN A 575 -26.14 18.54 4.66
N ALA A 576 -26.66 18.78 3.45
CA ALA A 576 -27.95 18.25 3.01
C ALA A 576 -27.94 16.72 2.88
N GLY A 577 -26.88 16.14 2.30
CA GLY A 577 -26.73 14.70 2.14
C GLY A 577 -26.61 13.97 3.46
N MET A 578 -25.78 14.48 4.37
CA MET A 578 -25.66 13.94 5.73
C MET A 578 -26.98 14.07 6.49
N SER A 579 -27.72 15.18 6.29
CA SER A 579 -29.04 15.36 6.92
C SER A 579 -30.08 14.37 6.39
N ASP A 580 -30.05 14.01 5.10
CA ASP A 580 -30.95 12.99 4.56
C ASP A 580 -30.64 11.62 5.16
N TRP A 581 -29.37 11.23 5.20
CA TRP A 581 -28.94 10.00 5.87
C TRP A 581 -29.36 9.97 7.34
N ALA A 582 -29.13 11.05 8.10
CA ALA A 582 -29.46 11.12 9.51
C ALA A 582 -30.97 10.96 9.75
N LYS A 583 -31.81 11.59 8.92
CA LYS A 583 -33.27 11.41 8.98
C LYS A 583 -33.69 9.97 8.73
N ARG A 584 -33.09 9.29 7.75
CA ARG A 584 -33.37 7.88 7.45
C ARG A 584 -32.97 6.95 8.60
N MET A 585 -31.89 7.28 9.30
CA MET A 585 -31.40 6.52 10.46
C MET A 585 -32.05 6.92 11.80
N GLY A 586 -33.00 7.86 11.80
CA GLY A 586 -33.64 8.35 13.03
C GLY A 586 -32.70 9.14 13.96
N GLN A 587 -31.60 9.68 13.43
CA GLN A 587 -30.61 10.46 14.18
C GLN A 587 -30.78 11.97 13.97
N LYS A 588 -30.28 12.76 14.92
CA LYS A 588 -30.28 14.23 14.81
C LYS A 588 -29.17 14.68 13.85
N PRO A 589 -29.47 15.40 12.75
CA PRO A 589 -28.45 15.89 11.80
C PRO A 589 -27.38 16.76 12.45
N LEU A 590 -26.13 16.64 11.99
CA LEU A 590 -25.09 17.62 12.34
C LEU A 590 -25.50 19.01 11.85
N THR A 591 -25.21 20.02 12.67
CA THR A 591 -25.52 21.42 12.33
C THR A 591 -24.59 21.94 11.23
N GLN A 592 -24.99 23.01 10.53
CA GLN A 592 -24.12 23.69 9.57
C GLN A 592 -22.77 24.10 10.19
N PHE A 593 -22.79 24.54 11.46
CA PHE A 593 -21.57 24.88 12.19
C PHE A 593 -20.65 23.68 12.36
N ALA A 594 -21.17 22.48 12.59
CA ALA A 594 -20.35 21.27 12.70
C ALA A 594 -19.67 20.94 11.36
N VAL A 595 -20.37 21.07 10.23
CA VAL A 595 -19.79 20.89 8.90
C VAL A 595 -18.72 21.94 8.59
N GLN A 596 -18.99 23.21 8.89
CA GLN A 596 -18.00 24.28 8.74
C GLN A 596 -16.79 24.06 9.65
N PHE A 597 -17.00 23.61 10.89
CA PHE A 597 -15.95 23.27 11.85
C PHE A 597 -15.01 22.21 11.29
N LEU A 598 -15.53 21.10 10.75
CA LEU A 598 -14.71 20.02 10.17
C LEU A 598 -13.83 20.48 8.99
N ASN A 599 -14.26 21.49 8.25
CA ASN A 599 -13.50 22.07 7.14
C ASN A 599 -12.49 23.12 7.59
N ALA A 600 -12.71 23.75 8.75
CA ALA A 600 -11.89 24.84 9.26
C ALA A 600 -10.90 24.41 10.36
N ILE A 601 -10.76 23.12 10.71
CA ILE A 601 -9.91 22.64 11.82
C ILE A 601 -8.50 23.26 11.77
N GLY A 602 -7.84 23.27 10.60
CA GLY A 602 -6.53 23.91 10.44
C GLY A 602 -6.55 25.42 10.64
N ASP A 603 -7.57 26.12 10.14
CA ASP A 603 -7.76 27.56 10.34
C ASP A 603 -8.01 27.91 11.82
N LEU A 604 -8.65 27.01 12.57
CA LEU A 604 -8.95 27.20 14.00
C LEU A 604 -7.69 27.24 14.86
N LEU A 605 -6.58 26.64 14.43
CA LEU A 605 -5.30 26.66 15.13
C LEU A 605 -4.75 28.09 15.30
N ASP A 606 -4.96 28.95 14.30
CA ASP A 606 -4.57 30.36 14.34
C ASP A 606 -5.71 31.27 14.80
N LEU A 607 -6.96 30.92 14.48
CA LEU A 607 -8.13 31.74 14.80
C LEU A 607 -8.42 31.78 16.31
N ILE A 608 -8.33 30.65 17.02
CA ILE A 608 -8.60 30.61 18.46
C ILE A 608 -7.64 31.52 19.25
N PRO A 609 -6.31 31.47 19.03
CA PRO A 609 -5.38 32.42 19.63
C PRO A 609 -5.66 33.90 19.26
N ALA A 610 -6.19 34.16 18.07
CA ALA A 610 -6.54 35.51 17.65
C ALA A 610 -7.75 36.06 18.44
N LEU A 611 -8.77 35.22 18.68
CA LEU A 611 -10.06 35.61 19.27
C LEU A 611 -10.10 35.57 20.80
N VAL A 612 -9.34 34.68 21.45
CA VAL A 612 -9.47 34.42 22.90
C VAL A 612 -8.26 35.00 23.66
N PRO A 613 -8.45 36.06 24.48
CA PRO A 613 -7.38 36.60 25.32
C PRO A 613 -6.83 35.55 26.29
N GLY A 614 -5.51 35.32 26.27
CA GLY A 614 -4.83 34.29 27.10
C GLY A 614 -4.38 33.06 26.31
N ALA A 615 -5.05 32.68 25.23
CA ALA A 615 -4.61 31.60 24.34
C ALA A 615 -3.27 31.93 23.63
N ARG A 616 -2.99 33.22 23.43
CA ARG A 616 -1.71 33.73 22.87
C ARG A 616 -0.47 33.38 23.70
N VAL A 617 -0.61 33.16 25.02
CA VAL A 617 0.51 32.93 25.94
C VAL A 617 1.08 31.51 25.83
N ASN A 618 0.26 30.53 25.45
CA ASN A 618 0.68 29.12 25.33
C ASN A 618 1.53 28.86 24.07
N LEU A 619 1.36 29.67 23.01
CA LEU A 619 2.13 29.58 21.75
C LEU A 619 3.65 29.67 21.92
N MET A 620 4.12 30.32 23.00
CA MET A 620 5.56 30.54 23.26
C MET A 620 6.24 29.41 24.04
N LYS A 621 5.50 28.47 24.64
CA LYS A 621 6.07 27.39 25.45
C LYS A 621 6.01 26.04 24.73
N GLU A 622 4.88 25.74 24.09
CA GLU A 622 4.68 24.54 23.28
C GLU A 622 3.69 24.92 22.17
N PRO A 623 4.10 24.94 20.88
CA PRO A 623 3.15 25.20 19.80
C PRO A 623 2.04 24.15 19.86
N PRO A 624 0.75 24.53 19.89
CA PRO A 624 -0.33 23.57 19.85
C PRO A 624 -0.24 22.78 18.53
N MET A 625 -0.25 21.46 18.70
CA MET A 625 -0.15 20.40 17.69
C MET A 625 -0.57 20.83 16.27
N GLY A 626 0.38 20.72 15.34
CA GLY A 626 0.22 21.02 13.91
C GLY A 626 1.60 21.05 13.26
N HIS A 627 2.24 19.88 13.14
CA HIS A 627 3.56 19.75 12.56
C HIS A 627 3.49 18.75 11.40
N CYS A 628 4.27 18.93 10.35
CA CYS A 628 4.29 17.98 9.22
C CYS A 628 5.72 17.91 8.71
N SER A 629 6.04 16.80 8.06
CA SER A 629 7.30 16.63 7.35
C SER A 629 6.97 16.35 5.88
N ALA A 630 7.62 17.05 4.96
CA ALA A 630 7.50 16.78 3.53
C ALA A 630 8.88 16.70 2.87
N LEU A 631 8.98 15.89 1.83
CA LEU A 631 10.20 15.74 1.04
C LEU A 631 9.84 15.58 -0.44
N ILE A 632 10.40 16.46 -1.27
CA ILE A 632 10.45 16.31 -2.72
C ILE A 632 11.87 15.94 -3.07
N LYS A 633 12.07 14.79 -3.71
CA LYS A 633 13.39 14.24 -4.00
C LYS A 633 13.52 13.97 -5.50
N MET A 634 14.51 14.60 -6.12
CA MET A 634 14.94 14.30 -7.48
C MET A 634 16.09 13.29 -7.44
N LEU A 635 15.98 12.21 -8.21
CA LEU A 635 17.06 11.22 -8.29
C LEU A 635 18.29 11.77 -9.05
N PRO A 636 19.51 11.23 -8.80
CA PRO A 636 20.76 11.87 -9.20
C PRO A 636 20.92 12.17 -10.70
N GLY A 637 20.42 11.30 -11.58
CA GLY A 637 20.42 11.47 -13.03
C GLY A 637 19.06 11.92 -13.58
N TYR A 638 18.20 12.47 -12.74
CA TYR A 638 16.81 12.83 -13.04
C TYR A 638 15.96 11.65 -13.51
N GLU A 639 16.29 10.44 -13.07
CA GLU A 639 15.62 9.20 -13.49
C GLU A 639 14.19 9.12 -12.99
N ASN A 640 13.91 9.74 -11.84
CA ASN A 640 12.59 9.84 -11.25
C ASN A 640 12.49 11.06 -10.32
N LEU A 641 11.27 11.53 -10.10
CA LEU A 641 10.91 12.50 -9.09
C LEU A 641 10.02 11.81 -8.05
N LEU A 642 10.41 11.91 -6.80
CA LEU A 642 9.73 11.33 -5.65
C LEU A 642 9.09 12.43 -4.80
N PHE A 643 7.88 12.20 -4.31
CA PHE A 643 7.10 13.20 -3.60
C PHE A 643 6.39 12.59 -2.41
N ALA A 644 6.60 13.15 -1.21
CA ALA A 644 6.07 12.59 0.01
C ALA A 644 5.70 13.61 1.08
N HIS A 645 4.74 13.21 1.92
CA HIS A 645 4.26 13.98 3.07
C HIS A 645 3.86 13.06 4.23
N SER A 646 4.26 13.42 5.44
CA SER A 646 3.85 12.77 6.70
C SER A 646 3.20 13.80 7.63
N SER A 647 1.90 13.64 7.89
CA SER A 647 1.10 14.54 8.75
C SER A 647 1.38 14.28 10.23
N TRP A 648 1.51 15.35 11.02
CA TRP A 648 1.52 15.26 12.49
C TRP A 648 0.44 16.12 13.14
N TYR A 649 -0.31 15.50 14.03
CA TYR A 649 -1.42 16.12 14.75
C TYR A 649 -1.83 15.20 15.91
N THR A 650 -3.04 15.38 16.44
CA THR A 650 -3.63 14.45 17.42
C THR A 650 -3.96 13.13 16.74
N TYR A 651 -3.66 12.02 17.42
CA TYR A 651 -4.04 10.69 16.92
C TYR A 651 -5.56 10.51 16.89
N ALA A 652 -6.34 11.34 17.58
CA ALA A 652 -7.79 11.40 17.42
C ALA A 652 -8.24 11.74 15.98
N ALA A 653 -7.36 12.36 15.17
CA ALA A 653 -7.63 12.71 13.78
C ALA A 653 -7.47 11.52 12.82
N THR A 654 -7.00 10.35 13.25
CA THR A 654 -6.66 9.20 12.38
C THR A 654 -7.85 8.45 11.77
N LEU A 655 -9.05 9.04 11.80
CA LEU A 655 -10.22 8.55 11.08
C LEU A 655 -10.10 9.05 9.63
N ARG A 656 -9.48 8.24 8.77
CA ARG A 656 -8.99 8.70 7.45
C ARG A 656 -9.87 8.26 6.30
N ILE A 657 -10.04 9.16 5.34
CA ILE A 657 -10.62 8.85 4.02
C ILE A 657 -9.67 9.36 2.93
N PHE A 658 -9.24 8.47 2.04
CA PHE A 658 -8.57 8.84 0.80
C PHE A 658 -9.63 9.16 -0.26
N LYS A 659 -9.53 10.32 -0.91
CA LYS A 659 -10.57 10.86 -1.78
C LYS A 659 -10.10 10.97 -3.22
N HIS A 660 -10.96 10.53 -4.13
CA HIS A 660 -10.79 10.66 -5.57
C HIS A 660 -12.03 11.36 -6.14
N TRP A 661 -11.86 12.55 -6.69
CA TRP A 661 -12.96 13.32 -7.27
C TRP A 661 -12.72 13.55 -8.76
N ASP A 662 -13.76 13.36 -9.56
CA ASP A 662 -13.82 13.71 -10.98
C ASP A 662 -15.09 14.52 -11.26
N PHE A 663 -14.96 15.84 -11.21
CA PHE A 663 -16.06 16.76 -11.49
C PHE A 663 -15.89 17.32 -12.90
N LYS A 664 -16.92 17.15 -13.74
CA LYS A 664 -16.98 17.79 -15.04
C LYS A 664 -17.50 19.21 -14.86
N VAL A 665 -16.59 20.18 -14.90
CA VAL A 665 -16.89 21.61 -14.76
C VAL A 665 -16.93 22.25 -16.14
N THR A 666 -17.95 23.05 -16.41
CA THR A 666 -18.15 23.72 -17.71
C THR A 666 -17.59 25.15 -17.75
N GLU A 667 -17.31 25.74 -16.60
CA GLU A 667 -16.63 27.03 -16.47
C GLU A 667 -15.27 27.05 -17.18
N ALA A 668 -15.09 28.03 -18.07
CA ALA A 668 -13.97 28.03 -19.02
C ALA A 668 -12.58 28.28 -18.39
N HIS A 669 -12.51 28.90 -17.21
CA HIS A 669 -11.26 29.17 -16.50
C HIS A 669 -10.88 28.06 -15.52
N THR A 670 -11.68 26.99 -15.42
CA THR A 670 -11.35 25.84 -14.59
C THR A 670 -10.18 25.07 -15.20
N ALA A 671 -9.06 25.02 -14.48
CA ALA A 671 -7.90 24.21 -14.83
C ALA A 671 -8.16 22.70 -14.60
N THR A 672 -8.83 22.33 -13.51
CA THR A 672 -9.19 20.94 -13.24
C THR A 672 -10.34 20.78 -12.23
N GLY A 673 -11.23 19.83 -12.51
CA GLY A 673 -12.17 19.27 -11.53
C GLY A 673 -11.76 17.89 -11.00
N LYS A 674 -10.58 17.39 -11.39
CA LYS A 674 -10.04 16.07 -11.03
C LYS A 674 -8.96 16.18 -9.94
N LEU A 675 -9.15 15.45 -8.85
CA LEU A 675 -8.35 15.53 -7.62
C LEU A 675 -8.18 14.14 -6.99
N SER A 676 -6.99 13.82 -6.48
CA SER A 676 -6.71 12.63 -5.66
C SER A 676 -5.90 13.05 -4.44
N PHE A 677 -6.41 12.81 -3.23
CA PHE A 677 -5.82 13.38 -2.01
C PHE A 677 -6.21 12.61 -0.74
N SER A 678 -5.32 12.63 0.25
CA SER A 678 -5.63 12.13 1.60
C SER A 678 -6.49 13.14 2.36
N SER A 679 -7.48 12.69 3.13
CA SER A 679 -8.45 13.56 3.78
C SER A 679 -9.11 12.89 5.00
N TYR A 680 -10.22 13.47 5.44
CA TYR A 680 -11.01 13.12 6.62
C TYR A 680 -12.51 13.14 6.29
N PRO A 681 -13.36 12.46 7.06
CA PRO A 681 -14.82 12.51 6.89
C PRO A 681 -15.37 13.94 6.99
N GLY A 682 -16.18 14.35 6.01
CA GLY A 682 -16.79 15.68 5.97
C GLY A 682 -15.85 16.84 5.65
N SER A 683 -14.55 16.61 5.52
CA SER A 683 -13.58 17.65 5.11
C SER A 683 -13.46 17.71 3.59
N LEU A 684 -13.92 18.79 2.97
CA LEU A 684 -13.79 19.07 1.54
C LEU A 684 -12.38 19.52 1.14
N VAL A 685 -11.39 19.25 1.98
CA VAL A 685 -9.97 19.59 1.84
C VAL A 685 -9.13 18.44 2.43
N SER A 686 -7.84 18.40 2.12
CA SER A 686 -6.92 17.38 2.62
C SER A 686 -6.61 17.61 4.09
N MET A 687 -6.33 18.86 4.48
CA MET A 687 -5.81 19.27 5.79
C MET A 687 -4.42 18.70 6.12
N ASP A 688 -3.87 17.80 5.30
CA ASP A 688 -2.54 17.25 5.55
C ASP A 688 -1.41 18.23 5.23
N ASP A 689 -1.26 18.79 4.01
CA ASP A 689 -1.99 18.55 2.75
C ASP A 689 -1.19 17.66 1.77
N PHE A 690 -1.86 16.79 0.99
CA PHE A 690 -1.25 16.03 -0.12
C PHE A 690 -2.24 15.87 -1.28
N TYR A 691 -1.87 16.36 -2.47
CA TYR A 691 -2.75 16.41 -3.64
C TYR A 691 -2.05 16.03 -4.94
N LEU A 692 -2.75 15.25 -5.76
CA LEU A 692 -2.50 15.05 -7.19
C LEU A 692 -3.64 15.68 -7.97
N LEU A 693 -3.32 16.60 -8.87
CA LEU A 693 -4.29 17.49 -9.53
C LEU A 693 -4.32 17.20 -11.03
N GLY A 694 -5.52 17.22 -11.63
CA GLY A 694 -5.68 17.00 -13.07
C GLY A 694 -5.08 18.08 -13.97
N SER A 695 -4.69 19.22 -13.42
CA SER A 695 -3.90 20.23 -14.14
C SER A 695 -2.44 19.81 -14.38
N GLY A 696 -1.99 18.71 -13.77
CA GLY A 696 -0.58 18.28 -13.79
C GLY A 696 0.25 18.81 -12.61
N LEU A 697 -0.39 19.55 -11.69
CA LEU A 697 0.23 20.02 -10.46
C LEU A 697 0.16 18.95 -9.36
N MET A 698 1.20 18.88 -8.55
CA MET A 698 1.22 18.16 -7.28
C MET A 698 1.41 19.18 -6.15
N MET A 699 0.64 19.07 -5.07
CA MET A 699 0.69 20.05 -3.98
C MET A 699 0.77 19.36 -2.63
N THR A 700 1.70 19.81 -1.80
CA THR A 700 1.76 19.44 -0.38
C THR A 700 2.14 20.66 0.46
N GLN A 701 2.01 20.56 1.78
CA GLN A 701 2.28 21.68 2.67
C GLN A 701 2.84 21.24 4.03
N THR A 702 3.51 22.14 4.75
CA THR A 702 3.71 22.01 6.20
C THR A 702 3.39 23.31 6.93
N THR A 703 2.84 23.24 8.15
CA THR A 703 2.35 24.43 8.89
C THR A 703 3.47 25.21 9.54
N ASN A 704 3.50 26.52 9.32
CA ASN A 704 4.39 27.44 10.01
C ASN A 704 3.66 28.07 11.20
N ASN A 705 4.38 28.31 12.29
CA ASN A 705 3.81 28.93 13.48
C ASN A 705 3.92 30.46 13.43
N ILE A 706 2.96 31.15 14.03
CA ILE A 706 3.00 32.60 14.22
C ILE A 706 3.30 32.90 15.69
N PHE A 707 4.51 33.38 15.95
CA PHE A 707 4.95 33.76 17.30
C PHE A 707 4.83 35.26 17.55
N ASN A 708 4.76 36.06 16.49
CA ASN A 708 4.51 37.49 16.60
C ASN A 708 3.02 37.78 16.78
N SER A 709 2.61 38.00 18.02
CA SER A 709 1.20 38.14 18.38
C SER A 709 0.50 39.35 17.76
N SER A 710 1.23 40.38 17.31
CA SER A 710 0.62 41.54 16.65
C SER A 710 0.05 41.20 15.28
N LEU A 711 0.51 40.11 14.64
CA LEU A 711 -0.01 39.68 13.34
C LEU A 711 -1.46 39.17 13.43
N PHE A 712 -1.88 38.63 14.58
CA PHE A 712 -3.26 38.17 14.77
C PHE A 712 -4.29 39.29 14.65
N ASP A 713 -3.90 40.55 14.82
CA ASP A 713 -4.82 41.70 14.71
C ASP A 713 -5.23 41.97 13.24
N HIS A 714 -4.55 41.35 12.26
CA HIS A 714 -4.94 41.38 10.84
C HIS A 714 -6.02 40.36 10.47
N ILE A 715 -6.36 39.43 11.38
CA ILE A 715 -7.36 38.39 11.11
C ILE A 715 -8.76 38.99 11.23
N THR A 716 -9.53 38.97 10.14
CA THR A 716 -10.88 39.52 10.08
C THR A 716 -11.83 38.55 9.37
N PRO A 717 -13.15 38.59 9.67
CA PRO A 717 -14.12 37.73 8.99
C PRO A 717 -14.31 38.12 7.50
N ALA A 718 -13.82 39.28 7.06
CA ALA A 718 -13.83 39.69 5.66
C ALA A 718 -12.64 39.09 4.87
N SER A 719 -12.49 37.76 4.95
CA SER A 719 -11.42 37.00 4.32
C SER A 719 -11.87 35.59 3.97
N LEU A 720 -11.13 34.88 3.11
CA LEU A 720 -11.39 33.48 2.80
C LEU A 720 -10.47 32.59 3.62
N PHE A 721 -11.02 31.57 4.28
CA PHE A 721 -10.23 30.58 5.02
C PHE A 721 -9.26 29.85 4.10
N ALA A 722 -8.17 29.31 4.68
CA ALA A 722 -7.13 28.63 3.91
C ALA A 722 -7.69 27.48 3.09
N TRP A 723 -8.57 26.65 3.65
CA TRP A 723 -9.16 25.53 2.91
C TRP A 723 -9.95 25.99 1.66
N GLN A 724 -10.62 27.15 1.74
CA GLN A 724 -11.35 27.74 0.62
C GLN A 724 -10.35 28.20 -0.46
N ARG A 725 -9.31 28.93 -0.06
CA ARG A 725 -8.29 29.46 -0.99
C ARG A 725 -7.48 28.35 -1.65
N VAL A 726 -7.13 27.30 -0.91
CA VAL A 726 -6.46 26.10 -1.43
C VAL A 726 -7.31 25.43 -2.51
N ARG A 727 -8.60 25.18 -2.24
CA ARG A 727 -9.51 24.57 -3.21
C ARG A 727 -9.75 25.43 -4.45
N VAL A 728 -9.86 26.75 -4.30
CA VAL A 728 -9.97 27.68 -5.44
C VAL A 728 -8.67 27.69 -6.27
N ALA A 729 -7.50 27.72 -5.61
CA ALA A 729 -6.21 27.68 -6.30
C ALA A 729 -6.02 26.38 -7.08
N HIS A 730 -6.42 25.23 -6.52
CA HIS A 730 -6.44 23.95 -7.25
C HIS A 730 -7.32 23.99 -8.50
N ALA A 731 -8.48 24.63 -8.42
CA ALA A 731 -9.43 24.65 -9.52
C ALA A 731 -9.01 25.61 -10.65
N LEU A 732 -8.26 26.67 -10.36
CA LEU A 732 -7.94 27.75 -11.30
C LEU A 732 -6.50 27.75 -11.85
N ALA A 733 -5.54 27.14 -11.15
CA ALA A 733 -4.13 27.25 -11.51
C ALA A 733 -3.67 26.15 -12.46
N HIS A 734 -2.95 26.55 -13.52
CA HIS A 734 -2.22 25.65 -14.41
C HIS A 734 -0.74 25.54 -14.05
N THR A 735 -0.18 26.57 -13.39
CA THR A 735 1.23 26.62 -13.00
C THR A 735 1.41 26.93 -11.51
N GLY A 736 2.58 26.65 -10.96
CA GLY A 736 2.93 26.98 -9.57
C GLY A 736 2.78 28.48 -9.23
N PRO A 737 3.29 29.41 -10.06
CA PRO A 737 3.12 30.85 -9.82
C PRO A 737 1.67 31.33 -9.84
N GLU A 738 0.85 30.81 -10.76
CA GLU A 738 -0.59 31.09 -10.79
C GLU A 738 -1.28 30.60 -9.51
N TRP A 739 -0.91 29.41 -9.03
CA TRP A 739 -1.42 28.86 -7.77
C TRP A 739 -1.12 29.82 -6.61
N GLY A 740 0.12 30.30 -6.49
CA GLY A 740 0.53 31.29 -5.49
C GLY A 740 -0.25 32.61 -5.61
N GLN A 741 -0.47 33.10 -6.83
CA GLN A 741 -1.23 34.32 -7.08
C GLN A 741 -2.71 34.19 -6.68
N VAL A 742 -3.37 33.08 -7.04
CA VAL A 742 -4.77 32.83 -6.69
C VAL A 742 -4.92 32.65 -5.18
N PHE A 743 -4.06 31.83 -4.57
CA PHE A 743 -4.06 31.55 -3.13
C PHE A 743 -3.84 32.80 -2.27
N SER A 744 -3.09 33.79 -2.78
CA SER A 744 -2.81 35.06 -2.09
C SER A 744 -4.03 35.97 -1.92
N LYS A 745 -5.07 35.80 -2.73
CA LYS A 745 -6.26 36.66 -2.71
C LYS A 745 -7.08 36.40 -1.44
N PHE A 746 -7.52 37.48 -0.79
CA PHE A 746 -8.33 37.44 0.44
C PHE A 746 -7.72 36.59 1.57
N ASN A 747 -6.39 36.62 1.70
CA ASN A 747 -5.64 35.93 2.75
C ASN A 747 -6.25 36.19 4.15
N SER A 748 -6.65 35.11 4.82
CA SER A 748 -7.21 35.15 6.17
C SER A 748 -6.18 35.28 7.28
N GLY A 749 -4.91 34.95 7.02
CA GLY A 749 -3.91 34.80 8.08
C GLY A 749 -4.16 33.62 9.01
N THR A 750 -4.99 32.67 8.58
CA THR A 750 -5.29 31.42 9.31
C THR A 750 -4.76 30.23 8.53
N TYR A 751 -4.38 29.19 9.28
CA TYR A 751 -3.66 28.02 8.78
C TYR A 751 -2.39 28.41 8.01
N ASN A 752 -1.49 29.09 8.71
CA ASN A 752 -0.30 29.68 8.11
C ASN A 752 0.71 28.59 7.73
N ASN A 753 1.02 28.49 6.45
CA ASN A 753 1.58 27.27 5.86
C ASN A 753 2.70 27.61 4.86
N GLN A 754 3.62 26.65 4.65
CA GLN A 754 4.48 26.57 3.48
C GLN A 754 3.90 25.53 2.53
N TYR A 755 3.43 25.96 1.35
CA TYR A 755 2.96 25.10 0.28
C TYR A 755 4.07 24.89 -0.74
N MET A 756 4.19 23.66 -1.19
CA MET A 756 5.10 23.23 -2.26
C MET A 756 4.25 22.81 -3.45
N VAL A 757 4.26 23.62 -4.50
CA VAL A 757 3.51 23.38 -5.73
C VAL A 757 4.49 22.94 -6.81
N LEU A 758 4.42 21.67 -7.16
CA LEU A 758 5.27 21.05 -8.18
C LEU A 758 4.50 20.93 -9.49
N ASP A 759 5.06 21.49 -10.57
CA ASP A 759 4.50 21.41 -11.92
C ASP A 759 5.20 20.31 -12.72
N MET A 760 4.49 19.20 -12.94
CA MET A 760 5.06 18.05 -13.66
C MET A 760 5.36 18.36 -15.13
N SER A 761 4.72 19.38 -15.73
CA SER A 761 4.98 19.76 -17.13
C SER A 761 6.35 20.38 -17.36
N LYS A 762 7.06 20.73 -16.27
CA LYS A 762 8.40 21.31 -16.26
C LYS A 762 9.51 20.32 -15.91
N VAL A 763 9.17 19.04 -15.73
CA VAL A 763 10.12 17.99 -15.35
C VAL A 763 10.26 17.00 -16.50
N PHE A 764 11.46 16.92 -17.09
CA PHE A 764 11.80 16.00 -18.18
C PHE A 764 12.80 14.96 -17.67
N LEU A 765 12.29 13.78 -17.29
CA LEU A 765 13.10 12.72 -16.71
C LEU A 765 14.27 12.33 -17.63
N GLY A 766 15.44 12.09 -17.02
CA GLY A 766 16.69 11.76 -17.71
C GLY A 766 17.32 12.93 -18.49
N SER A 767 16.74 14.13 -18.46
CA SER A 767 17.18 15.27 -19.25
C SER A 767 17.32 16.55 -18.43
N SER A 768 16.21 17.20 -18.09
CA SER A 768 16.22 18.56 -17.52
C SER A 768 15.02 18.82 -16.61
N ILE A 769 15.17 19.84 -15.77
CA ILE A 769 14.07 20.41 -14.98
C ILE A 769 14.06 21.88 -15.34
N ASP A 770 12.96 22.38 -15.87
CA ASP A 770 12.81 23.76 -16.32
C ASP A 770 12.36 24.68 -15.18
N ASP A 771 12.72 25.96 -15.27
CA ASP A 771 12.27 26.96 -14.28
C ASP A 771 10.73 26.98 -14.19
N GLY A 772 10.23 27.16 -12.97
CA GLY A 772 8.82 27.04 -12.62
C GLY A 772 8.39 25.64 -12.17
N ALA A 773 9.26 24.63 -12.20
CA ALA A 773 8.93 23.28 -11.76
C ALA A 773 8.54 23.18 -10.29
N LEU A 774 9.17 23.96 -9.40
CA LEU A 774 8.79 24.01 -7.98
C LEU A 774 8.55 25.45 -7.53
N THR A 775 7.32 25.77 -7.16
CA THR A 775 6.97 27.04 -6.52
C THR A 775 6.71 26.82 -5.04
N ILE A 776 7.40 27.59 -4.19
CA ILE A 776 7.18 27.60 -2.74
C ILE A 776 6.35 28.82 -2.40
N VAL A 777 5.26 28.62 -1.68
CA VAL A 777 4.32 29.66 -1.26
C VAL A 777 4.20 29.66 0.26
N GLU A 778 4.40 30.80 0.90
CA GLU A 778 4.31 30.93 2.36
C GLU A 778 3.35 32.03 2.76
N GLN A 779 2.51 31.74 3.76
CA GLN A 779 1.52 32.67 4.28
C GLN A 779 1.77 33.01 5.75
N ILE A 780 1.52 34.27 6.08
CA ILE A 780 1.26 34.78 7.44
C ILE A 780 0.06 35.74 7.39
N PRO A 781 -0.49 36.20 8.53
CA PRO A 781 -1.48 37.27 8.52
C PRO A 781 -0.97 38.53 7.81
N GLY A 782 -1.70 38.96 6.78
CA GLY A 782 -1.39 40.16 6.00
C GLY A 782 -0.33 40.02 4.90
N LEU A 783 0.32 38.86 4.74
CA LEU A 783 1.35 38.67 3.71
C LEU A 783 1.38 37.23 3.19
N VAL A 784 1.45 37.10 1.87
CA VAL A 784 1.82 35.85 1.19
C VAL A 784 3.03 36.14 0.31
N GLU A 785 4.03 35.26 0.38
CA GLU A 785 5.25 35.34 -0.44
C GLU A 785 5.39 34.03 -1.20
N TYR A 786 5.75 34.10 -2.48
CA TYR A 786 6.02 32.92 -3.28
C TYR A 786 7.21 33.12 -4.21
N SER A 787 7.97 32.04 -4.43
CA SER A 787 9.16 32.05 -5.27
C SER A 787 9.42 30.70 -5.92
N ASP A 788 10.09 30.74 -7.07
CA ASP A 788 10.57 29.54 -7.76
C ASP A 788 11.81 28.97 -7.06
N GLN A 789 11.73 27.69 -6.66
CA GLN A 789 12.79 26.94 -5.99
C GLN A 789 13.24 25.72 -6.80
N THR A 790 13.04 25.74 -8.12
CA THR A 790 13.49 24.68 -9.04
C THR A 790 14.99 24.39 -8.92
N GLN A 791 15.81 25.41 -8.60
CA GLN A 791 17.25 25.24 -8.38
C GLN A 791 17.57 24.26 -7.23
N ALA A 792 16.73 24.17 -6.19
CA ALA A 792 16.91 23.21 -5.12
C ALA A 792 16.64 21.78 -5.58
N LEU A 793 15.61 21.58 -6.42
CA LEU A 793 15.32 20.28 -7.02
C LEU A 793 16.44 19.79 -7.93
N ARG A 794 17.04 20.68 -8.73
CA ARG A 794 18.22 20.35 -9.55
C ARG A 794 19.42 19.88 -8.70
N ARG A 795 19.53 20.35 -7.45
CA ARG A 795 20.55 19.90 -6.49
C ARG A 795 20.19 18.59 -5.79
N GLY A 796 18.93 18.16 -5.90
CA GLY A 796 18.48 16.83 -5.51
C GLY A 796 17.25 16.81 -4.62
N TYR A 797 16.93 17.85 -3.84
CA TYR A 797 15.77 17.77 -2.93
C TYR A 797 15.25 19.13 -2.42
N TRP A 798 14.00 19.12 -1.98
CA TRP A 798 13.37 20.16 -1.17
C TRP A 798 12.73 19.55 0.09
N PRO A 799 13.21 19.88 1.30
CA PRO A 799 12.59 19.46 2.55
C PRO A 799 11.63 20.53 3.10
N SER A 800 10.63 20.11 3.88
CA SER A 800 9.75 21.02 4.62
C SER A 800 9.41 20.45 6.00
N TYR A 801 9.44 21.31 7.03
CA TYR A 801 9.45 20.89 8.43
C TYR A 801 9.01 22.00 9.41
N ASN A 802 7.97 22.76 9.05
CA ASN A 802 7.33 23.76 9.93
C ASN A 802 8.20 24.96 10.35
N VAL A 803 9.22 25.30 9.56
CA VAL A 803 10.00 26.53 9.72
C VAL A 803 9.97 27.29 8.40
N PRO A 804 9.62 28.58 8.38
CA PRO A 804 9.52 29.33 7.14
C PRO A 804 10.86 29.48 6.43
N PHE A 805 10.85 29.28 5.12
CA PHE A 805 11.98 29.44 4.22
C PHE A 805 12.22 30.90 3.83
N HIS A 806 11.17 31.63 3.43
CA HIS A 806 11.33 33.02 3.00
C HIS A 806 11.75 33.86 4.21
N ARG A 807 12.92 34.49 4.10
CA ARG A 807 13.53 35.24 5.20
C ARG A 807 12.59 36.30 5.79
N LYS A 808 11.79 36.96 4.96
CA LYS A 808 10.83 37.98 5.40
C LYS A 808 9.72 37.35 6.25
N ILE A 809 9.14 36.25 5.79
CA ILE A 809 8.14 35.46 6.55
C ILE A 809 8.74 34.97 7.87
N TYR A 810 9.93 34.37 7.85
CA TYR A 810 10.63 33.89 9.04
C TYR A 810 10.82 34.97 10.11
N LEU A 811 11.26 36.17 9.70
CA LEU A 811 11.50 37.29 10.61
C LEU A 811 10.20 37.89 11.16
N LEU A 812 9.20 38.13 10.30
CA LEU A 812 7.93 38.74 10.69
C LEU A 812 7.11 37.83 11.61
N SER A 813 7.18 36.51 11.41
CA SER A 813 6.51 35.51 12.24
C SER A 813 7.14 35.33 13.63
N GLY A 814 8.32 35.91 13.87
CA GLY A 814 8.97 35.89 15.19
C GLY A 814 10.02 34.79 15.40
N TYR A 815 10.26 33.90 14.42
CA TYR A 815 11.26 32.82 14.57
C TYR A 815 12.66 33.34 14.86
N GLY A 816 13.06 34.47 14.24
CA GLY A 816 14.38 35.06 14.48
C GLY A 816 14.64 35.48 15.94
N GLN A 817 13.59 35.83 16.69
CA GLN A 817 13.70 36.13 18.12
C GLN A 817 13.76 34.85 18.95
N LEU A 818 12.95 33.84 18.60
CA LEU A 818 12.95 32.55 19.29
C LEU A 818 14.25 31.78 19.07
N TRP A 819 14.85 31.84 17.88
CA TRP A 819 16.15 31.21 17.63
C TRP A 819 17.23 31.79 18.55
N LYS A 820 17.26 33.10 18.75
CA LYS A 820 18.20 33.74 19.69
C LYS A 820 17.97 33.34 21.15
N LYS A 821 16.72 33.04 21.52
CA LYS A 821 16.32 32.75 22.91
C LYS A 821 16.38 31.27 23.28
N TYR A 822 15.98 30.39 22.37
CA TYR A 822 15.75 28.97 22.60
C TYR A 822 16.62 28.06 21.72
N GLY A 823 17.43 28.62 20.83
CA GLY A 823 18.40 27.87 20.04
C GLY A 823 17.80 27.17 18.82
N ASN A 824 18.51 26.13 18.35
CA ASN A 824 18.43 25.63 16.98
C ASN A 824 17.10 25.03 16.56
N ASN A 825 16.20 24.68 17.49
CA ASN A 825 14.87 24.17 17.16
C ASN A 825 14.02 25.15 16.32
N PHE A 826 14.32 26.46 16.41
CA PHE A 826 13.66 27.51 15.63
C PHE A 826 14.47 27.95 14.39
N SER A 827 15.66 27.38 14.18
CA SER A 827 16.48 27.67 13.00
C SER A 827 15.96 26.89 11.80
N TYR A 828 15.84 27.56 10.65
CA TYR A 828 15.49 26.89 9.39
C TYR A 828 16.52 25.81 9.02
N ASP A 829 17.81 26.08 9.22
CA ASP A 829 18.88 25.18 8.79
C ASP A 829 19.26 24.13 9.84
N LEU A 830 19.10 24.44 11.14
CA LEU A 830 19.71 23.67 12.22
C LEU A 830 18.70 22.94 13.12
N CYS A 831 17.39 23.05 12.87
CA CYS A 831 16.41 22.25 13.60
C CYS A 831 16.64 20.74 13.35
N PRO A 832 16.26 19.85 14.27
CA PRO A 832 16.53 18.42 14.15
C PRO A 832 16.14 17.80 12.81
N ARG A 833 14.93 18.09 12.33
CA ARG A 833 14.45 17.60 11.01
C ARG A 833 15.27 18.14 9.83
N ALA A 834 15.69 19.40 9.86
CA ALA A 834 16.57 19.95 8.83
C ALA A 834 17.93 19.23 8.80
N LYS A 835 18.50 18.93 9.97
CA LYS A 835 19.76 18.18 10.08
C LYS A 835 19.61 16.75 9.57
N ILE A 836 18.54 16.04 9.96
CA ILE A 836 18.26 14.67 9.52
C ILE A 836 18.04 14.63 8.00
N PHE A 837 17.16 15.46 7.45
CA PHE A 837 16.96 15.52 5.99
C PHE A 837 18.26 15.83 5.25
N ARG A 838 19.07 16.79 5.72
CA ARG A 838 20.34 17.14 5.09
C ARG A 838 21.34 15.96 5.09
N ARG A 839 21.38 15.18 6.17
CA ARG A 839 22.24 14.00 6.30
C ARG A 839 21.75 12.85 5.40
N ASP A 840 20.44 12.59 5.40
CA ASP A 840 19.90 11.30 4.95
C ASP A 840 19.18 11.35 3.61
N GLN A 841 18.79 12.52 3.09
CA GLN A 841 18.06 12.61 1.80
C GLN A 841 18.80 11.94 0.63
N ALA A 842 20.13 11.85 0.68
CA ALA A 842 20.92 11.19 -0.35
C ALA A 842 20.75 9.66 -0.37
N SER A 843 20.31 9.06 0.73
CA SER A 843 19.99 7.62 0.82
C SER A 843 18.69 7.24 0.09
N VAL A 844 17.84 8.23 -0.22
CA VAL A 844 16.61 8.03 -0.98
C VAL A 844 16.96 7.82 -2.44
N THR A 845 16.82 6.58 -2.90
CA THR A 845 17.14 6.13 -4.27
C THR A 845 15.93 5.57 -5.01
N ASP A 846 14.83 5.33 -4.30
CA ASP A 846 13.58 4.78 -4.82
C ASP A 846 12.41 5.09 -3.88
N LEU A 847 11.21 4.61 -4.24
CA LEU A 847 10.00 4.82 -3.45
C LEU A 847 10.06 4.11 -2.08
N ALA A 848 10.80 3.00 -1.95
CA ALA A 848 10.90 2.25 -0.69
C ALA A 848 11.77 2.99 0.33
N SER A 849 12.93 3.48 -0.10
CA SER A 849 13.80 4.35 0.71
C SER A 849 13.15 5.69 1.04
N LEU A 850 12.28 6.23 0.16
CA LEU A 850 11.45 7.40 0.47
C LEU A 850 10.44 7.10 1.60
N LYS A 851 9.76 5.95 1.56
CA LYS A 851 8.84 5.55 2.65
C LYS A 851 9.58 5.45 3.97
N HIS A 852 10.77 4.85 3.97
CA HIS A 852 11.57 4.69 5.18
C HIS A 852 11.99 6.04 5.78
N ILE A 853 12.59 6.96 5.00
CA ILE A 853 12.99 8.28 5.54
C ILE A 853 11.78 9.08 6.07
N MET A 854 10.62 8.97 5.41
CA MET A 854 9.42 9.71 5.82
C MET A 854 8.72 9.12 7.05
N ARG A 855 9.08 7.89 7.43
CA ARG A 855 8.66 7.19 8.64
C ARG A 855 9.75 7.13 9.71
N TYR A 856 10.94 7.66 9.42
CA TYR A 856 12.11 7.54 10.27
C TYR A 856 11.90 8.12 11.67
N ASN A 857 12.21 7.29 12.67
CA ASN A 857 12.28 7.71 14.06
C ASN A 857 13.15 6.76 14.88
N ASP A 858 14.44 7.08 14.93
CA ASP A 858 15.40 6.41 15.81
C ASP A 858 15.85 7.32 16.96
N TYR A 859 14.91 7.99 17.62
CA TYR A 859 15.20 9.06 18.59
C TYR A 859 16.13 8.68 19.75
N LYS A 860 16.28 7.38 20.03
CA LYS A 860 17.14 6.85 21.11
C LYS A 860 18.61 6.83 20.71
N HIS A 861 18.91 6.68 19.43
CA HIS A 861 20.28 6.55 18.93
C HIS A 861 20.69 7.69 18.00
N ASP A 862 19.74 8.38 17.35
CA ASP A 862 20.03 9.52 16.48
C ASP A 862 20.54 10.72 17.31
N PRO A 863 21.78 11.19 17.09
CA PRO A 863 22.34 12.30 17.83
C PRO A 863 21.60 13.62 17.61
N TYR A 864 20.81 13.76 16.53
CA TYR A 864 20.04 14.97 16.27
C TYR A 864 18.71 15.02 17.02
N SER A 865 18.23 13.88 17.49
CA SER A 865 16.98 13.78 18.26
C SER A 865 17.17 14.04 19.75
N GLU A 866 18.40 13.98 20.26
CA GLU A 866 18.75 14.29 21.66
C GLU A 866 17.87 13.53 22.68
N GLY A 867 17.45 12.30 22.35
CA GLY A 867 16.59 11.48 23.20
C GLY A 867 15.11 11.88 23.21
N ASN A 868 14.68 12.84 22.40
CA ASN A 868 13.28 13.26 22.26
C ASN A 868 12.61 12.60 21.05
N ALA A 869 11.54 11.82 21.30
CA ALA A 869 10.79 11.09 20.30
C ALA A 869 10.07 11.96 19.24
N CYS A 870 9.99 13.27 19.44
CA CYS A 870 9.45 14.22 18.46
C CYS A 870 10.49 15.03 17.70
N GLU A 871 11.77 14.94 18.05
CA GLU A 871 12.86 15.54 17.30
C GLU A 871 13.35 14.58 16.20
N SER A 872 12.41 14.09 15.39
CA SER A 872 12.65 13.20 14.23
C SER A 872 11.69 13.53 13.07
N ILE A 873 11.82 12.86 11.92
CA ILE A 873 10.97 13.07 10.73
C ILE A 873 9.52 12.61 10.94
N CYS A 874 9.30 11.57 11.75
CA CYS A 874 7.98 11.08 12.10
C CYS A 874 7.83 10.98 13.64
N CYS A 875 7.49 12.09 14.29
CA CYS A 875 7.36 12.25 15.75
C CYS A 875 6.43 11.22 16.41
N ARG A 876 6.81 10.78 17.62
CA ARG A 876 6.05 9.88 18.50
C ARG A 876 5.89 10.51 19.89
N ASN A 877 4.95 11.45 20.03
CA ASN A 877 4.79 12.20 21.28
C ASN A 877 4.28 11.32 22.42
N ASP A 878 3.62 10.22 22.06
CA ASP A 878 3.17 9.18 22.97
C ASP A 878 4.33 8.41 23.65
N LEU A 879 5.55 8.49 23.11
CA LEU A 879 6.74 7.86 23.65
C LEU A 879 7.66 8.83 24.45
N VAL A 880 7.26 10.10 24.59
CA VAL A 880 8.02 11.08 25.38
C VAL A 880 7.87 10.78 26.87
N GLN A 881 8.99 10.77 27.62
CA GLN A 881 9.01 10.33 29.02
C GLN A 881 8.18 11.21 29.98
N LYS A 882 8.05 12.51 29.68
CA LYS A 882 7.32 13.48 30.48
C LYS A 882 6.20 14.07 29.63
N HIS A 883 4.96 14.00 30.13
CA HIS A 883 3.78 14.52 29.42
C HIS A 883 3.50 13.84 28.08
N ALA A 884 3.61 12.50 28.03
CA ALA A 884 3.18 11.73 26.87
C ALA A 884 1.73 12.08 26.50
N SER A 885 1.48 12.29 25.21
CA SER A 885 0.14 12.54 24.68
C SER A 885 -0.07 11.81 23.36
N PRO A 886 -1.31 11.44 23.00
CA PRO A 886 -1.60 10.70 21.79
C PRO A 886 -1.52 11.64 20.57
N GLY A 887 -0.31 11.98 20.17
CA GLY A 887 -0.04 12.91 19.08
C GLY A 887 1.33 12.72 18.46
N GLY A 888 1.52 13.33 17.30
CA GLY A 888 2.73 13.21 16.49
C GLY A 888 2.39 12.76 15.09
N CYS A 889 3.36 12.18 14.39
CA CYS A 889 3.21 11.69 13.04
C CYS A 889 2.24 10.50 13.00
N TYR A 890 1.22 10.56 12.15
CA TYR A 890 0.20 9.51 12.05
C TYR A 890 -0.11 9.08 10.63
N ASP A 891 0.62 9.55 9.63
CA ASP A 891 0.55 8.98 8.30
C ASP A 891 1.83 9.20 7.51
N THR A 892 1.89 8.57 6.34
CA THR A 892 2.77 8.96 5.25
C THR A 892 2.07 8.68 3.93
N LYS A 893 2.12 9.65 3.00
CA LYS A 893 1.71 9.50 1.61
C LYS A 893 2.93 9.68 0.72
N VAL A 894 3.11 8.80 -0.25
CA VAL A 894 4.20 8.84 -1.21
C VAL A 894 3.71 8.62 -2.64
N THR A 895 4.35 9.25 -3.60
CA THR A 895 4.18 8.93 -5.02
C THR A 895 5.48 9.21 -5.77
N ASP A 896 5.55 8.74 -7.00
CA ASP A 896 6.58 9.12 -7.95
C ASP A 896 5.98 9.80 -9.18
N PHE A 897 6.84 10.29 -10.07
CA PHE A 897 6.44 11.03 -11.27
C PHE A 897 5.45 10.24 -12.14
N SER A 898 5.69 8.94 -12.35
CA SER A 898 4.82 8.11 -13.20
C SER A 898 3.49 7.77 -12.51
N MET A 899 3.51 7.54 -11.20
CA MET A 899 2.32 7.25 -10.40
C MET A 899 1.43 8.49 -10.30
N ALA A 900 2.02 9.68 -10.10
CA ALA A 900 1.30 10.94 -10.00
C ALA A 900 0.47 11.26 -11.26
N HIS A 901 1.03 11.05 -12.46
CA HIS A 901 0.29 11.16 -13.73
C HIS A 901 -0.94 10.25 -13.81
N LYS A 902 -0.94 9.16 -13.06
CA LYS A 902 -2.03 8.19 -12.99
C LYS A 902 -2.97 8.44 -11.79
N PHE A 903 -2.77 9.53 -11.04
CA PHE A 903 -3.43 9.79 -9.74
C PHE A 903 -3.20 8.68 -8.71
N VAL A 904 -2.08 7.96 -8.82
CA VAL A 904 -1.71 6.87 -7.92
C VAL A 904 -0.76 7.39 -6.85
N SER A 905 -0.97 6.96 -5.61
CA SER A 905 -0.04 7.14 -4.49
C SER A 905 -0.05 5.91 -3.61
N GLU A 906 0.94 5.74 -2.75
CA GLU A 906 0.85 4.80 -1.63
C GLU A 906 0.68 5.57 -0.32
N ALA A 907 -0.19 5.08 0.55
CA ALA A 907 -0.45 5.73 1.83
C ALA A 907 -0.47 4.71 2.99
N LEU A 908 -0.01 5.16 4.15
CA LEU A 908 -0.05 4.44 5.41
C LEU A 908 -0.70 5.33 6.46
N ASN A 909 -1.64 4.79 7.25
CA ASN A 909 -2.22 5.46 8.41
C ASN A 909 -1.70 4.82 9.69
N GLY A 910 -1.36 5.63 10.69
CA GLY A 910 -0.86 5.22 12.00
C GLY A 910 0.53 5.75 12.35
N PRO A 911 0.87 5.84 13.65
CA PRO A 911 2.20 6.23 14.12
C PRO A 911 3.31 5.27 13.69
N THR A 912 4.55 5.77 13.60
CA THR A 912 5.68 4.96 13.09
C THR A 912 6.10 3.82 14.01
N THR A 913 6.28 2.65 13.40
CA THR A 913 6.82 1.41 13.97
C THR A 913 8.18 1.06 13.38
N GLU A 914 8.71 1.91 12.49
CA GLU A 914 10.06 1.76 11.96
C GLU A 914 11.09 1.84 13.10
N ASP A 915 12.31 1.37 12.83
CA ASP A 915 13.45 1.43 13.75
C ASP A 915 13.18 0.75 15.12
N GLY A 916 12.24 -0.21 15.14
CA GLY A 916 11.92 -1.02 16.32
C GLY A 916 10.98 -0.34 17.32
N LEU A 917 10.29 0.74 16.93
CA LEU A 917 9.31 1.40 17.78
C LEU A 917 8.02 0.56 17.95
N PRO A 918 7.41 0.57 19.16
CA PRO A 918 6.21 -0.21 19.41
C PRO A 918 5.01 0.37 18.65
N PRO A 919 4.10 -0.49 18.14
CA PRO A 919 2.78 -0.07 17.68
C PRO A 919 2.06 0.80 18.72
N PHE A 920 1.43 1.87 18.27
CA PHE A 920 0.60 2.69 19.14
C PHE A 920 -0.69 1.95 19.54
N SER A 921 -1.07 2.04 20.81
CA SER A 921 -2.31 1.47 21.36
C SER A 921 -3.08 2.52 22.16
N TRP A 922 -4.39 2.64 21.89
CA TRP A 922 -5.28 3.52 22.64
C TRP A 922 -5.46 3.10 24.11
N ASP A 923 -5.11 1.86 24.47
CA ASP A 923 -5.21 1.37 25.85
C ASP A 923 -4.45 2.27 26.85
N GLN A 924 -3.37 2.91 26.40
CA GLN A 924 -2.55 3.82 27.21
C GLN A 924 -3.14 5.25 27.29
N PHE A 925 -4.09 5.60 26.41
CA PHE A 925 -4.65 6.94 26.26
C PHE A 925 -6.19 6.92 26.20
N ASN A 926 -6.79 6.08 27.04
CA ASN A 926 -8.24 5.81 27.05
C ASN A 926 -9.14 7.04 27.32
N SER A 927 -8.58 8.11 27.88
CA SER A 927 -9.30 9.35 28.19
C SER A 927 -9.56 10.24 26.96
N THR A 928 -8.83 10.02 25.86
CA THR A 928 -9.01 10.77 24.61
C THR A 928 -10.11 10.11 23.79
N LEU A 929 -11.08 10.86 23.28
CA LEU A 929 -12.15 10.29 22.44
C LEU A 929 -11.59 9.83 21.08
N HIS A 930 -11.91 8.60 20.69
CA HIS A 930 -11.38 7.91 19.51
C HIS A 930 -12.42 6.95 18.89
N GLN A 931 -13.69 7.38 18.81
CA GLN A 931 -14.77 6.62 18.18
C GLN A 931 -14.44 6.28 16.73
N GLY A 932 -14.78 5.05 16.31
CA GLY A 932 -14.50 4.55 14.96
C GLY A 932 -13.02 4.22 14.68
N LEU A 933 -12.10 4.45 15.63
CA LEU A 933 -10.68 4.19 15.45
C LEU A 933 -10.27 2.76 15.88
N PRO A 934 -9.28 2.15 15.22
CA PRO A 934 -8.74 0.86 15.62
C PRO A 934 -8.03 0.96 16.97
N ARG A 935 -8.14 -0.08 17.79
CA ARG A 935 -7.49 -0.16 19.11
C ARG A 935 -5.96 -0.05 19.04
N ILE A 936 -5.34 -0.69 18.04
CA ILE A 936 -3.88 -0.73 17.82
C ILE A 936 -3.58 -0.39 16.37
N TYR A 937 -2.54 0.42 16.14
CA TYR A 937 -2.10 0.82 14.80
C TYR A 937 -0.90 -0.01 14.36
N ASN A 938 -1.10 -0.88 13.37
CA ASN A 938 -0.05 -1.68 12.75
C ASN A 938 -0.34 -1.94 11.27
N TYR A 939 -0.60 -0.86 10.52
CA TYR A 939 -0.90 -0.92 9.09
C TYR A 939 0.36 -0.80 8.24
N THR A 940 0.27 -1.26 7.00
CA THR A 940 1.31 -1.12 5.98
C THR A 940 0.87 -0.12 4.90
N PHE A 941 1.80 0.32 4.06
CA PHE A 941 1.46 1.10 2.87
C PHE A 941 0.51 0.32 1.96
N ILE A 942 -0.51 1.00 1.45
CA ILE A 942 -1.44 0.49 0.45
C ILE A 942 -1.54 1.46 -0.74
N PRO A 943 -1.74 0.95 -1.97
CA PRO A 943 -1.94 1.80 -3.13
C PRO A 943 -3.32 2.47 -3.08
N MET A 944 -3.34 3.75 -3.41
CA MET A 944 -4.52 4.60 -3.57
C MET A 944 -4.61 4.99 -5.04
N GLN A 945 -5.66 4.56 -5.72
CA GLN A 945 -5.85 4.83 -7.14
C GLN A 945 -7.35 4.93 -7.46
N PRO A 946 -7.75 5.85 -8.35
CA PRO A 946 -9.14 5.93 -8.81
C PRO A 946 -9.52 4.69 -9.63
N LEU A 947 -10.76 4.22 -9.49
CA LEU A 947 -11.29 3.07 -10.22
C LEU A 947 -12.34 3.48 -11.27
N MET A 948 -13.01 4.62 -11.10
CA MET A 948 -14.09 5.10 -11.98
C MET A 948 -13.61 6.05 -13.07
N PHE A 949 -12.39 6.57 -12.99
CA PHE A 949 -11.77 7.34 -14.06
C PHE A 949 -10.33 6.94 -14.32
N THR A 950 -10.01 6.75 -15.60
CA THR A 950 -8.64 6.60 -16.08
C THR A 950 -8.12 7.96 -16.57
N PRO A 951 -6.96 8.41 -16.11
CA PRO A 951 -6.37 9.65 -16.62
C PRO A 951 -6.00 9.50 -18.10
N SER A 952 -6.35 10.51 -18.89
CA SER A 952 -5.84 10.68 -20.25
C SER A 952 -4.38 11.11 -20.14
N ILE A 953 -3.45 10.22 -20.49
CA ILE A 953 -2.03 10.58 -20.63
C ILE A 953 -1.96 11.69 -21.68
N PRO A 954 -1.46 12.90 -21.35
CA PRO A 954 -1.10 13.86 -22.38
C PRO A 954 0.02 13.22 -23.20
N VAL A 955 -0.27 12.86 -24.45
CA VAL A 955 0.76 12.47 -25.40
C VAL A 955 1.62 13.70 -25.61
N THR A 956 2.80 13.76 -25.01
CA THR A 956 3.80 14.75 -25.39
C THR A 956 4.17 14.50 -26.86
N PRO A 957 4.36 15.55 -27.69
CA PRO A 957 4.66 15.39 -29.12
C PRO A 957 5.96 14.64 -29.44
N GLU A 958 6.78 14.29 -28.45
CA GLU A 958 8.14 13.75 -28.65
C GLU A 958 8.19 12.25 -28.94
N ASN A 959 7.12 11.48 -28.71
CA ASN A 959 7.09 10.06 -29.12
C ASN A 959 6.82 9.84 -30.62
N SER A 960 6.77 10.90 -31.43
CA SER A 960 6.64 10.83 -32.89
C SER A 960 7.97 10.94 -33.65
N ARG A 961 9.12 11.13 -32.98
CA ARG A 961 10.43 11.35 -33.64
C ARG A 961 11.45 10.21 -33.53
N VAL A 962 11.09 9.04 -33.00
CA VAL A 962 12.04 7.92 -32.83
C VAL A 962 11.66 6.67 -33.67
N THR A 963 10.85 6.82 -34.72
CA THR A 963 10.47 5.69 -35.60
C THR A 963 10.68 5.95 -37.09
N SER A 964 11.60 6.86 -37.47
CA SER A 964 11.92 7.08 -38.89
C SER A 964 13.41 7.09 -39.24
N ASP A 965 14.28 6.53 -38.39
CA ASP A 965 15.65 6.17 -38.76
C ASP A 965 16.15 5.14 -37.73
N TYR A 966 15.96 3.85 -38.02
CA TYR A 966 16.84 2.69 -37.72
C TYR A 966 16.16 1.40 -38.17
#